data_AF-A0A7Y8FWY6-F1
#
_entry.id   AF-A0A7Y8FWY6-F1
#
_cell.length_a   1.000
_cell.length_b   1.000
_cell.length_c   1.000
_cell.angle_alpha   90.00
_cell.angle_beta   90.00
_cell.angle_gamma   90.00
#
_symmetry.space_group_name_H-M   'P 1'
#
loop_
_entity.id
_entity.type
_entity.pdbx_description
1 polymer ?
#
loop_
_entity_poly.entity_id
_entity_poly.type
_entity_poly.pdbx_seq_one_letter_code
_entity_poly.pdbx_strand_id
1 'polypeptide(L)'
;MAKSNNTQAASADKKKKSKGNEGSSTQCISPLEAPVPHGLAPPSPRAVDDLEITNALPPVDGLPANLMETIVAQVDGIEAEIPMWEDTLPLPGTNPDQCQPYLNGVPYGPPILRAKPLADQDWPIEVNFKGTDVANHGEYRLHYEIALGTGGNEQSSVKSANVDTIGPAGGVLLEAVTITAGAVGGKVTLGSLAANGDKLDLSVPGRLIPRPMDELWVYLNFTDTDPIKVVTGLPNNTSDVVVSLTKDEVVAKGSRLDYITFRYLDYSGNSTIPPKLREVEYLLTPQPTNLTDPEVPAAPLDLRDAQLKLAEVHLFGWTNYRPGQTVNIDLGGHVFPASISSEPTLTNPAKIEIPWLILFAAYGITAAGTANLRYQVVDGGTPSAWSNSISVAADLSSAAGEPGGPGPIRDSLPLITVTSSEGLTNEIGAGDDGDATAAMTVYAGAMPGHLLQVYWDGTPIFTPNPHTVTAAEIASGTFSFTITAAIIAAGLNGLDKPVWYSLTNGVNDNMDTSLSTLVDVFASELTNLALAQFPKSISAGGTLRSITCKQFVELGIDTRIKDAVNLKTGDTIRRFWTLYGEGLTSTNKLVEAEILPPIVVVNDHSLPGHNGEEFIADFATYVQPAILGRVEFYYTVLKADGVTRGTSLPTILLVSRRNADTTICGALPTP
;
A
#
# COMPACT_ATOMS: atom_id res chain seq x y z
N MET A 1 -36.27 32.30 67.32
CA MET A 1 -37.25 31.19 67.39
C MET A 1 -36.45 29.93 67.75
N ALA A 2 -36.28 29.62 69.04
CA ALA A 2 -37.08 28.68 69.87
C ALA A 2 -36.82 27.21 69.46
N LYS A 3 -36.33 26.25 70.27
CA LYS A 3 -36.14 26.03 71.74
C LYS A 3 -34.99 25.00 71.93
N SER A 4 -34.06 25.21 72.88
CA SER A 4 -33.92 24.55 74.22
C SER A 4 -33.67 23.02 74.17
N ASN A 5 -32.64 22.43 74.78
CA ASN A 5 -32.38 22.35 76.24
C ASN A 5 -30.97 21.72 76.47
N ASN A 6 -30.09 22.31 77.30
CA ASN A 6 -29.82 22.01 78.73
C ASN A 6 -28.93 20.75 78.97
N THR A 7 -27.91 20.67 79.84
CA THR A 7 -27.15 21.59 80.73
C THR A 7 -25.93 20.81 81.26
N GLN A 8 -24.81 21.51 81.57
CA GLN A 8 -23.86 21.42 82.72
C GLN A 8 -23.65 20.12 83.54
N ALA A 9 -22.66 19.98 84.43
CA ALA A 9 -21.27 20.41 84.64
C ALA A 9 -20.81 19.75 85.98
N ALA A 10 -19.50 19.63 86.15
CA ALA A 10 -18.70 19.35 87.34
C ALA A 10 -19.31 19.30 88.77
N SER A 11 -18.83 18.30 89.52
CA SER A 11 -18.31 18.35 90.91
C SER A 11 -19.22 18.75 92.08
N ALA A 12 -19.30 17.90 93.12
CA ALA A 12 -18.68 18.15 94.44
C ALA A 12 -19.12 17.15 95.55
N ASP A 13 -18.18 16.93 96.48
CA ASP A 13 -18.34 16.76 97.94
C ASP A 13 -19.07 15.53 98.51
N LYS A 14 -18.40 14.63 99.27
CA LYS A 14 -17.74 14.72 100.61
C LYS A 14 -18.66 14.31 101.77
N LYS A 15 -18.00 13.65 102.75
CA LYS A 15 -18.36 13.38 104.16
C LYS A 15 -19.15 12.07 104.39
N LYS A 16 -18.89 11.26 105.42
CA LYS A 16 -17.96 11.31 106.57
C LYS A 16 -18.10 9.98 107.35
N LYS A 17 -16.99 9.54 107.97
CA LYS A 17 -16.86 8.97 109.34
C LYS A 17 -17.54 7.59 109.61
N SER A 18 -17.00 6.69 110.43
CA SER A 18 -15.85 6.72 111.36
C SER A 18 -15.62 5.36 112.01
N LYS A 19 -14.33 5.09 112.38
CA LYS A 19 -13.80 4.47 113.61
C LYS A 19 -14.14 2.99 113.90
N GLY A 20 -13.25 2.18 114.49
CA GLY A 20 -11.97 2.44 115.21
C GLY A 20 -11.03 1.22 115.13
N ASN A 21 -9.71 1.43 115.26
CA ASN A 21 -8.87 1.23 116.46
C ASN A 21 -8.77 -0.25 116.87
N GLU A 22 -7.65 -0.89 117.16
CA GLU A 22 -6.25 -0.58 117.54
C GLU A 22 -5.47 -1.89 117.24
N GLY A 23 -4.16 -2.00 117.09
CA GLY A 23 -3.03 -1.13 117.38
C GLY A 23 -1.81 -2.06 117.56
N SER A 24 -0.67 -1.69 116.98
CA SER A 24 0.67 -1.85 117.58
C SER A 24 1.71 -1.36 116.58
N SER A 25 2.21 -0.15 116.84
CA SER A 25 3.52 0.36 116.43
C SER A 25 4.63 -0.68 116.79
N THR A 26 5.83 -0.69 116.22
CA THR A 26 6.86 0.33 116.48
C THR A 26 8.02 0.21 115.49
N GLN A 27 8.29 1.34 114.85
CA GLN A 27 9.54 1.97 114.40
C GLN A 27 10.72 1.16 113.86
N CYS A 28 11.13 1.64 112.68
CA CYS A 28 12.45 1.56 112.07
C CYS A 28 13.61 1.71 113.06
N ILE A 29 14.57 0.79 112.91
CA ILE A 29 15.95 0.99 113.31
C ILE A 29 16.83 0.71 112.06
N SER A 30 17.86 1.53 111.93
CA SER A 30 18.84 1.68 110.85
C SER A 30 19.47 0.36 110.32
N PRO A 31 19.80 0.24 109.03
CA PRO A 31 20.27 -1.01 108.39
C PRO A 31 21.76 -1.33 108.59
N LEU A 32 22.42 -0.78 109.60
CA LEU A 32 23.85 -1.01 109.88
C LEU A 32 24.03 -1.31 111.37
N GLU A 33 24.03 -2.61 111.69
CA GLU A 33 24.77 -3.32 112.78
C GLU A 33 23.93 -4.44 113.45
N ALA A 34 24.39 -5.68 113.17
CA ALA A 34 24.19 -6.95 113.89
C ALA A 34 23.10 -7.95 113.39
N PRO A 35 23.43 -9.27 113.39
CA PRO A 35 23.11 -10.21 112.30
C PRO A 35 21.90 -11.11 112.60
N VAL A 36 21.19 -11.52 111.55
CA VAL A 36 19.99 -12.38 111.64
C VAL A 36 20.26 -13.74 110.97
N PRO A 37 19.80 -14.87 111.56
CA PRO A 37 20.35 -16.20 111.32
C PRO A 37 19.90 -16.85 110.02
N HIS A 38 20.77 -17.70 109.47
CA HIS A 38 20.49 -18.58 108.32
C HIS A 38 19.28 -19.50 108.58
N GLY A 39 18.19 -19.21 107.89
CA GLY A 39 17.07 -20.12 107.64
C GLY A 39 16.82 -20.17 106.14
N LEU A 40 16.85 -21.38 105.59
CA LEU A 40 16.77 -21.72 104.17
C LEU A 40 15.62 -20.99 103.44
N ALA A 41 15.98 -20.20 102.44
CA ALA A 41 15.05 -19.71 101.43
C ALA A 41 14.58 -20.89 100.55
N PRO A 42 13.33 -20.89 100.06
CA PRO A 42 12.90 -21.85 99.04
C PRO A 42 13.77 -21.68 97.78
N PRO A 43 14.16 -22.77 97.09
CA PRO A 43 14.95 -22.67 95.88
C PRO A 43 14.17 -21.91 94.81
N SER A 44 14.80 -20.92 94.18
CA SER A 44 14.33 -20.35 92.91
C SER A 44 14.23 -21.48 91.86
N PRO A 45 13.26 -21.42 90.92
CA PRO A 45 13.22 -22.36 89.80
C PRO A 45 14.56 -22.30 89.04
N ARG A 46 15.16 -23.46 88.75
CA ARG A 46 16.20 -23.54 87.71
C ARG A 46 15.50 -23.29 86.37
N ALA A 47 16.06 -22.39 85.55
CA ALA A 47 15.60 -22.18 84.19
C ALA A 47 16.25 -23.23 83.30
N VAL A 48 15.45 -23.92 82.49
CA VAL A 48 15.93 -24.85 81.45
C VAL A 48 16.38 -24.06 80.23
N ASP A 49 17.28 -24.66 79.43
CA ASP A 49 17.76 -24.01 78.21
C ASP A 49 16.62 -23.75 77.20
N ASP A 50 16.78 -22.73 76.37
CA ASP A 50 15.76 -22.40 75.37
C ASP A 50 15.73 -23.46 74.25
N LEU A 51 14.56 -23.63 73.64
CA LEU A 51 14.47 -24.37 72.37
C LEU A 51 15.23 -23.64 71.25
N GLU A 52 15.75 -24.38 70.29
CA GLU A 52 16.40 -23.87 69.09
C GLU A 52 15.50 -24.11 67.87
N ILE A 53 15.33 -23.10 67.01
CA ILE A 53 14.59 -23.25 65.75
C ILE A 53 15.59 -23.58 64.66
N THR A 54 15.43 -24.72 64.00
CA THR A 54 16.47 -25.29 63.12
C THR A 54 16.26 -25.00 61.65
N ASN A 55 15.03 -24.70 61.23
CA ASN A 55 14.66 -24.46 59.84
C ASN A 55 14.35 -22.98 59.51
N ALA A 56 14.79 -22.05 60.36
CA ALA A 56 14.70 -20.62 60.08
C ALA A 56 15.79 -20.14 59.11
N LEU A 57 15.51 -19.06 58.38
CA LEU A 57 16.48 -18.40 57.53
C LEU A 57 17.64 -17.81 58.35
N PRO A 58 18.84 -17.69 57.75
CA PRO A 58 19.97 -17.04 58.39
C PRO A 58 19.63 -15.63 58.92
N PRO A 59 20.12 -15.25 60.11
CA PRO A 59 19.83 -13.94 60.67
C PRO A 59 20.46 -12.82 59.83
N VAL A 60 19.69 -11.75 59.60
CA VAL A 60 20.10 -10.56 58.86
C VAL A 60 19.74 -9.31 59.65
N ASP A 61 20.67 -8.37 59.76
CA ASP A 61 20.44 -7.10 60.45
C ASP A 61 19.26 -6.34 59.83
N GLY A 62 18.30 -5.96 60.67
CA GLY A 62 17.09 -5.24 60.26
C GLY A 62 15.92 -6.15 59.84
N LEU A 63 16.08 -7.48 59.87
CA LEU A 63 14.98 -8.44 59.77
C LEU A 63 14.63 -9.07 61.14
N PRO A 64 13.39 -9.58 61.32
CA PRO A 64 13.02 -10.29 62.54
C PRO A 64 13.88 -11.54 62.77
N ALA A 65 14.13 -11.88 64.03
CA ALA A 65 14.85 -13.10 64.39
C ALA A 65 14.05 -14.35 64.02
N ASN A 66 14.76 -15.43 63.64
CA ASN A 66 14.17 -16.71 63.22
C ASN A 66 13.04 -16.51 62.18
N LEU A 67 13.33 -15.69 61.16
CA LEU A 67 12.43 -15.48 60.04
C LEU A 67 12.35 -16.77 59.22
N MET A 68 11.15 -17.18 58.86
CA MET A 68 10.90 -18.38 58.07
C MET A 68 10.78 -18.04 56.59
N GLU A 69 11.31 -18.90 55.73
CA GLU A 69 10.88 -18.91 54.33
C GLU A 69 9.40 -19.29 54.27
N THR A 70 8.59 -18.53 53.53
CA THR A 70 7.13 -18.66 53.57
C THR A 70 6.66 -20.05 53.19
N ILE A 71 7.24 -20.62 52.13
CA ILE A 71 6.83 -21.93 51.64
C ILE A 71 7.21 -23.04 52.64
N VAL A 72 8.38 -22.93 53.27
CA VAL A 72 8.85 -23.87 54.31
C VAL A 72 7.94 -23.80 55.53
N ALA A 73 7.62 -22.60 56.03
CA ALA A 73 6.68 -22.45 57.14
C ALA A 73 5.29 -23.03 56.84
N GLN A 74 4.79 -22.90 55.61
CA GLN A 74 3.45 -23.37 55.25
C GLN A 74 3.38 -24.87 54.98
N VAL A 75 4.46 -25.47 54.47
CA VAL A 75 4.50 -26.90 54.10
C VAL A 75 5.03 -27.74 55.26
N ASP A 76 6.19 -27.36 55.81
CA ASP A 76 6.92 -28.15 56.80
C ASP A 76 6.62 -27.68 58.23
N GLY A 77 6.29 -26.40 58.42
CA GLY A 77 6.04 -25.81 59.74
C GLY A 77 7.31 -25.25 60.38
N ILE A 78 7.29 -25.07 61.70
CA ILE A 78 8.48 -24.67 62.47
C ILE A 78 9.06 -25.91 63.13
N GLU A 79 10.32 -26.22 62.81
CA GLU A 79 11.08 -27.27 63.44
C GLU A 79 11.88 -26.68 64.60
N ALA A 80 11.68 -27.26 65.77
CA ALA A 80 12.34 -26.85 66.99
C ALA A 80 12.96 -28.03 67.72
N GLU A 81 14.14 -27.81 68.28
CA GLU A 81 14.86 -28.78 69.08
C GLU A 81 14.90 -28.34 70.54
N ILE A 82 14.50 -29.23 71.44
CA ILE A 82 14.59 -29.03 72.90
C ILE A 82 15.80 -29.83 73.41
N PRO A 83 16.82 -29.16 73.98
CA PRO A 83 18.00 -29.84 74.49
C PRO A 83 17.69 -30.66 75.76
N MET A 84 18.62 -31.55 76.12
CA MET A 84 18.53 -32.30 77.38
C MET A 84 18.63 -31.35 78.57
N TRP A 85 17.62 -31.37 79.44
CA TRP A 85 17.65 -30.66 80.72
C TRP A 85 18.36 -31.48 81.80
N GLU A 86 18.64 -30.85 82.95
CA GLU A 86 19.32 -31.51 84.06
C GLU A 86 18.44 -32.62 84.68
N ASP A 87 18.96 -33.84 84.69
CA ASP A 87 18.24 -35.00 85.24
C ASP A 87 18.23 -34.97 86.78
N THR A 88 17.12 -34.48 87.34
CA THR A 88 16.91 -34.47 88.78
C THR A 88 16.48 -35.87 89.26
N LEU A 89 17.32 -36.54 90.05
CA LEU A 89 17.09 -37.91 90.55
C LEU A 89 17.12 -39.00 89.44
N PRO A 90 18.30 -39.26 88.82
CA PRO A 90 18.48 -40.17 87.68
C PRO A 90 18.43 -41.66 88.12
N LEU A 91 17.29 -42.10 88.65
CA LEU A 91 17.07 -43.47 89.11
C LEU A 91 16.05 -44.19 88.20
N PRO A 92 16.40 -45.36 87.64
CA PRO A 92 15.47 -46.15 86.84
C PRO A 92 14.18 -46.49 87.60
N GLY A 93 13.04 -46.35 86.93
CA GLY A 93 11.72 -46.69 87.48
C GLY A 93 11.09 -45.61 88.37
N THR A 94 11.69 -44.42 88.45
CA THR A 94 11.05 -43.22 89.04
C THR A 94 10.03 -42.60 88.08
N ASN A 95 9.19 -41.69 88.59
CA ASN A 95 8.20 -40.99 87.76
C ASN A 95 8.89 -40.25 86.59
N PRO A 96 8.37 -40.38 85.35
CA PRO A 96 8.94 -39.68 84.21
C PRO A 96 8.74 -38.17 84.33
N ASP A 97 9.65 -37.41 83.71
CA ASP A 97 9.44 -35.98 83.48
C ASP A 97 8.45 -35.79 82.32
N GLN A 98 7.66 -34.71 82.34
CA GLN A 98 6.73 -34.38 81.26
C GLN A 98 7.13 -33.06 80.62
N CYS A 99 7.48 -33.08 79.34
CA CYS A 99 7.74 -31.88 78.55
C CYS A 99 6.49 -31.49 77.75
N GLN A 100 6.02 -30.26 77.92
CA GLN A 100 4.89 -29.70 77.18
C GLN A 100 5.38 -28.51 76.35
N PRO A 101 5.43 -28.64 75.01
CA PRO A 101 5.64 -27.50 74.13
C PRO A 101 4.42 -26.57 74.15
N TYR A 102 4.65 -25.29 73.91
CA TYR A 102 3.62 -24.26 73.81
C TYR A 102 3.81 -23.41 72.55
N LEU A 103 2.69 -23.13 71.87
CA LEU A 103 2.61 -22.19 70.76
C LEU A 103 1.69 -21.03 71.17
N ASN A 104 2.21 -19.80 71.16
CA ASN A 104 1.48 -18.60 71.57
C ASN A 104 0.83 -18.71 72.97
N GLY A 105 1.49 -19.43 73.89
CA GLY A 105 0.99 -19.65 75.26
C GLY A 105 -0.06 -20.74 75.39
N VAL A 106 -0.37 -21.49 74.32
CA VAL A 106 -1.29 -22.63 74.34
C VAL A 106 -0.49 -23.93 74.27
N PRO A 107 -0.78 -24.94 75.14
CA PRO A 107 -0.16 -26.26 75.05
C PRO A 107 -0.29 -26.85 73.65
N TYR A 108 0.83 -27.24 73.06
CA TYR A 108 0.90 -27.75 71.70
C TYR A 108 1.16 -29.26 71.71
N GLY A 109 0.16 -30.03 71.27
CA GLY A 109 0.20 -31.49 71.32
C GLY A 109 0.10 -32.07 72.74
N PRO A 110 0.10 -33.42 72.86
CA PRO A 110 0.12 -34.08 74.16
C PRO A 110 1.49 -33.93 74.86
N PRO A 111 1.54 -33.97 76.22
CA PRO A 111 2.80 -33.96 76.95
C PRO A 111 3.71 -35.12 76.53
N ILE A 112 4.99 -34.82 76.32
CA ILE A 112 6.04 -35.76 75.94
C ILE A 112 6.65 -36.32 77.23
N LEU A 113 6.44 -37.62 77.48
CA LEU A 113 6.99 -38.29 78.66
C LEU A 113 8.43 -38.72 78.43
N ARG A 114 9.31 -38.45 79.40
CA ARG A 114 10.71 -38.88 79.40
C ARG A 114 11.02 -39.71 80.64
N ALA A 115 11.32 -40.99 80.42
CA ALA A 115 11.71 -41.91 81.48
C ALA A 115 13.13 -41.59 81.98
N LYS A 116 13.38 -41.84 83.27
CA LYS A 116 14.70 -41.65 83.89
C LYS A 116 15.55 -42.93 83.82
N PRO A 117 16.89 -42.81 83.68
CA PRO A 117 17.64 -41.56 83.54
C PRO A 117 17.53 -40.94 82.13
N LEU A 118 17.50 -39.61 82.05
CA LEU A 118 17.35 -38.86 80.79
C LEU A 118 18.50 -39.11 79.82
N ALA A 119 19.69 -39.42 80.34
CA ALA A 119 20.88 -39.74 79.53
C ALA A 119 20.72 -41.00 78.67
N ASP A 120 19.76 -41.88 79.00
CA ASP A 120 19.46 -43.09 78.23
C ASP A 120 18.40 -42.85 77.14
N GLN A 121 17.95 -41.59 76.96
CA GLN A 121 16.95 -41.19 75.96
C GLN A 121 17.59 -40.54 74.73
N ASP A 122 16.83 -40.44 73.63
CA ASP A 122 17.24 -39.74 72.41
C ASP A 122 17.09 -38.21 72.56
N TRP A 123 18.12 -37.47 72.17
CA TRP A 123 18.20 -36.00 72.24
C TRP A 123 18.83 -35.41 70.96
N PRO A 124 18.46 -34.16 70.59
CA PRO A 124 17.42 -33.32 71.22
C PRO A 124 16.00 -33.85 70.97
N ILE A 125 15.00 -33.32 71.70
CA ILE A 125 13.60 -33.61 71.38
C ILE A 125 13.21 -32.74 70.20
N GLU A 126 12.89 -33.37 69.08
CA GLU A 126 12.33 -32.70 67.92
C GLU A 126 10.84 -32.40 68.13
N VAL A 127 10.47 -31.14 67.94
CA VAL A 127 9.09 -30.65 67.99
C VAL A 127 8.79 -29.96 66.67
N ASN A 128 7.74 -30.42 65.99
CA ASN A 128 7.24 -29.79 64.78
C ASN A 128 5.92 -29.05 65.07
N PHE A 129 5.93 -27.73 64.90
CA PHE A 129 4.72 -26.91 64.89
C PHE A 129 4.20 -26.86 63.46
N LYS A 130 3.10 -27.58 63.20
CA LYS A 130 2.59 -27.82 61.85
C LYS A 130 2.30 -26.53 61.10
N GLY A 131 2.57 -26.52 59.79
CA GLY A 131 2.34 -25.38 58.93
C GLY A 131 0.93 -24.78 59.01
N THR A 132 -0.11 -25.60 59.19
CA THR A 132 -1.49 -25.11 59.36
C THR A 132 -1.70 -24.22 60.59
N ASP A 133 -0.87 -24.40 61.62
CA ASP A 133 -0.96 -23.65 62.88
C ASP A 133 -0.12 -22.37 62.85
N VAL A 134 0.79 -22.26 61.86
CA VAL A 134 1.72 -21.12 61.67
C VAL A 134 1.59 -20.47 60.29
N ALA A 135 0.50 -20.74 59.56
CA ALA A 135 0.33 -20.35 58.16
C ALA A 135 0.16 -18.84 57.93
N ASN A 136 -0.19 -18.08 58.97
CA ASN A 136 -0.50 -16.65 58.86
C ASN A 136 0.75 -15.78 59.09
N HIS A 137 0.80 -14.62 58.44
CA HIS A 137 1.81 -13.60 58.72
C HIS A 137 1.79 -13.20 60.21
N GLY A 138 2.94 -13.25 60.87
CA GLY A 138 3.09 -12.81 62.25
C GLY A 138 4.25 -13.44 63.01
N GLU A 139 4.37 -13.01 64.27
CA GLU A 139 5.31 -13.55 65.24
C GLU A 139 4.65 -14.67 66.06
N TYR A 140 5.27 -15.83 66.11
CA TYR A 140 4.87 -16.99 66.91
C TYR A 140 5.81 -17.17 68.09
N ARG A 141 5.24 -17.28 69.29
CA ARG A 141 5.98 -17.40 70.55
C ARG A 141 6.02 -18.85 70.99
N LEU A 142 7.22 -19.42 70.97
CA LEU A 142 7.50 -20.81 71.29
C LEU A 142 8.22 -20.89 72.63
N HIS A 143 7.78 -21.80 73.49
CA HIS A 143 8.52 -22.19 74.70
C HIS A 143 8.06 -23.58 75.11
N TYR A 144 8.69 -24.15 76.12
CA TYR A 144 8.25 -25.41 76.72
C TYR A 144 8.31 -25.34 78.24
N GLU A 145 7.50 -26.19 78.88
CA GLU A 145 7.50 -26.39 80.32
C GLU A 145 7.80 -27.85 80.64
N ILE A 146 8.53 -28.07 81.72
CA ILE A 146 8.86 -29.40 82.24
C ILE A 146 8.20 -29.56 83.59
N ALA A 147 7.31 -30.55 83.72
CA ALA A 147 6.87 -31.03 85.02
C ALA A 147 7.82 -32.15 85.47
N LEU A 148 8.58 -31.90 86.55
CA LEU A 148 9.56 -32.86 87.05
C LEU A 148 8.87 -34.01 87.79
N GLY A 149 9.32 -35.25 87.56
CA GLY A 149 8.82 -36.43 88.26
C GLY A 149 9.04 -36.40 89.79
N THR A 150 9.93 -35.52 90.26
CA THR A 150 10.22 -35.23 91.67
C THR A 150 9.30 -34.16 92.29
N GLY A 151 8.48 -33.49 91.48
CA GLY A 151 7.61 -32.39 91.85
C GLY A 151 8.23 -31.01 91.55
N GLY A 152 7.43 -30.11 90.96
CA GLY A 152 7.85 -28.78 90.51
C GLY A 152 7.77 -28.62 88.99
N ASN A 153 7.78 -27.38 88.52
CA ASN A 153 7.78 -27.04 87.09
C ASN A 153 8.95 -26.12 86.77
N GLU A 154 9.59 -26.38 85.62
CA GLU A 154 10.61 -25.51 85.03
C GLU A 154 10.14 -25.05 83.65
N GLN A 155 10.52 -23.84 83.23
CA GLN A 155 10.06 -23.25 81.97
C GLN A 155 11.24 -22.64 81.22
N SER A 156 11.26 -22.81 79.90
CA SER A 156 12.24 -22.15 79.03
C SER A 156 11.91 -20.68 78.80
N SER A 157 12.85 -19.89 78.29
CA SER A 157 12.48 -18.55 77.79
C SER A 157 11.62 -18.68 76.53
N VAL A 158 10.92 -17.60 76.21
CA VAL A 158 10.14 -17.51 74.97
C VAL A 158 11.08 -17.19 73.80
N LYS A 159 11.05 -18.06 72.79
CA LYS A 159 11.68 -17.84 71.49
C LYS A 159 10.63 -17.40 70.48
N SER A 160 10.95 -16.38 69.70
CA SER A 160 10.09 -15.90 68.61
C SER A 160 10.48 -16.56 67.30
N ALA A 161 9.50 -17.02 66.55
CA ALA A 161 9.61 -17.42 65.14
C ALA A 161 8.75 -16.48 64.31
N ASN A 162 9.25 -15.98 63.18
CA ASN A 162 8.51 -15.01 62.37
C ASN A 162 8.14 -15.62 61.02
N VAL A 163 6.85 -15.69 60.70
CA VAL A 163 6.37 -16.10 59.38
C VAL A 163 5.91 -14.86 58.65
N ASP A 164 6.45 -14.63 57.46
CA ASP A 164 6.05 -13.51 56.64
C ASP A 164 5.36 -13.98 55.37
N THR A 165 4.06 -13.71 55.23
CA THR A 165 3.32 -14.03 53.99
C THR A 165 3.05 -12.79 53.13
N ILE A 166 3.65 -11.64 53.46
CA ILE A 166 3.34 -10.35 52.82
C ILE A 166 4.54 -9.90 52.00
N GLY A 167 4.43 -10.05 50.69
CA GLY A 167 5.50 -9.61 49.78
C GLY A 167 5.68 -8.09 49.71
N PRO A 168 6.72 -7.62 48.99
CA PRO A 168 7.20 -6.22 49.03
C PRO A 168 6.19 -5.14 48.60
N ALA A 169 5.09 -5.51 47.94
CA ALA A 169 4.01 -4.61 47.53
C ALA A 169 2.77 -4.68 48.43
N GLY A 170 2.78 -5.47 49.52
CA GLY A 170 1.65 -5.57 50.45
C GLY A 170 0.35 -6.09 49.82
N GLY A 171 0.45 -6.89 48.75
CA GLY A 171 -0.71 -7.36 47.98
C GLY A 171 -1.33 -6.32 47.03
N VAL A 172 -0.69 -5.16 46.84
CA VAL A 172 -1.11 -4.12 45.89
C VAL A 172 -0.46 -4.36 44.52
N LEU A 173 -1.24 -4.14 43.46
CA LEU A 173 -0.73 -4.13 42.08
C LEU A 173 0.07 -2.86 41.83
N LEU A 174 1.38 -2.99 41.57
CA LEU A 174 2.23 -1.86 41.20
C LEU A 174 2.01 -1.43 39.74
N GLU A 175 2.36 -0.18 39.44
CA GLU A 175 2.31 0.36 38.07
C GLU A 175 3.36 -0.28 37.15
N ALA A 176 3.26 -0.02 35.85
CA ALA A 176 4.21 -0.53 34.86
C ALA A 176 5.58 0.14 34.99
N VAL A 177 6.61 -0.55 34.51
CA VAL A 177 7.95 0.05 34.30
C VAL A 177 7.84 1.24 33.34
N THR A 178 8.56 2.33 33.65
CA THR A 178 8.64 3.50 32.79
C THR A 178 10.00 3.55 32.09
N ILE A 179 10.02 3.80 30.78
CA ILE A 179 11.27 4.06 30.04
C ILE A 179 11.67 5.52 30.28
N THR A 180 12.82 5.76 30.90
CA THR A 180 13.27 7.10 31.27
C THR A 180 14.25 7.68 30.26
N ALA A 181 15.04 6.85 29.59
CA ALA A 181 15.96 7.26 28.52
C ALA A 181 16.33 6.09 27.60
N GLY A 182 16.90 6.38 26.43
CA GLY A 182 17.29 5.36 25.44
C GLY A 182 16.19 4.97 24.44
N ALA A 183 15.03 5.63 24.48
CA ALA A 183 13.94 5.48 23.53
C ALA A 183 13.38 6.86 23.11
N VAL A 184 12.88 6.97 21.88
CA VAL A 184 12.21 8.18 21.36
C VAL A 184 10.82 7.78 20.86
N GLY A 185 9.77 8.44 21.37
CA GLY A 185 8.38 8.11 21.00
C GLY A 185 7.97 6.68 21.37
N GLY A 186 8.60 6.08 22.39
CA GLY A 186 8.35 4.69 22.81
C GLY A 186 9.12 3.63 22.00
N LYS A 187 9.95 4.04 21.03
CA LYS A 187 10.75 3.14 20.19
C LYS A 187 12.22 3.17 20.58
N VAL A 188 12.83 2.00 20.69
CA VAL A 188 14.27 1.83 20.94
C VAL A 188 14.97 1.58 19.62
N THR A 189 15.90 2.45 19.26
CA THR A 189 16.70 2.37 18.04
C THR A 189 18.19 2.34 18.39
N LEU A 190 19.04 1.90 17.46
CA LEU A 190 20.49 2.02 17.65
C LEU A 190 20.93 3.48 17.91
N GLY A 191 20.25 4.45 17.28
CA GLY A 191 20.51 5.87 17.49
C GLY A 191 20.07 6.36 18.87
N SER A 192 18.90 5.94 19.36
CA SER A 192 18.42 6.35 20.69
C SER A 192 19.25 5.74 21.82
N LEU A 193 19.75 4.51 21.64
CA LEU A 193 20.71 3.90 22.56
C LEU A 193 22.03 4.67 22.57
N ALA A 194 22.61 4.95 21.40
CA ALA A 194 23.86 5.70 21.29
C ALA A 194 23.77 7.10 21.91
N ALA A 195 22.66 7.81 21.68
CA ALA A 195 22.39 9.12 22.28
C ALA A 195 22.27 9.07 23.82
N ASN A 196 21.96 7.90 24.39
CA ASN A 196 21.88 7.67 25.83
C ASN A 196 23.14 6.98 26.39
N GLY A 197 24.27 7.00 25.68
CA GLY A 197 25.51 6.35 26.15
C GLY A 197 25.46 4.81 26.05
N ASP A 198 24.86 4.30 24.96
CA ASP A 198 24.71 2.87 24.66
C ASP A 198 23.93 2.07 25.72
N LYS A 199 22.85 2.65 26.24
CA LYS A 199 21.98 2.01 27.25
C LYS A 199 20.49 2.39 27.13
N LEU A 200 19.62 1.53 27.62
CA LEU A 200 18.20 1.75 27.84
C LEU A 200 17.95 1.85 29.34
N ASP A 201 17.44 3.01 29.79
CA ASP A 201 17.18 3.26 31.21
C ASP A 201 15.69 3.09 31.52
N LEU A 202 15.42 2.34 32.59
CA LEU A 202 14.10 1.98 33.08
C LEU A 202 13.96 2.49 34.52
N SER A 203 12.77 2.99 34.86
CA SER A 203 12.35 3.28 36.25
C SER A 203 11.32 2.23 36.65
N VAL A 204 11.66 1.44 37.65
CA VAL A 204 10.77 0.45 38.25
C VAL A 204 10.12 1.07 39.49
N PRO A 205 8.77 1.06 39.60
CA PRO A 205 8.08 1.60 40.76
C PRO A 205 8.60 1.02 42.07
N GLY A 206 8.82 1.88 43.07
CA GLY A 206 9.35 1.48 44.37
C GLY A 206 8.47 0.46 45.13
N ARG A 207 9.10 -0.28 46.05
CA ARG A 207 8.41 -1.18 46.99
C ARG A 207 7.57 -0.38 47.99
N LEU A 208 6.45 -0.95 48.43
CA LEU A 208 5.61 -0.35 49.48
C LEU A 208 6.09 -0.74 50.89
N ILE A 209 6.66 -1.94 51.02
CA ILE A 209 7.20 -2.49 52.26
C ILE A 209 8.66 -2.87 52.01
N PRO A 210 9.59 -1.89 51.94
CA PRO A 210 10.99 -2.18 51.69
C PRO A 210 11.63 -2.86 52.90
N ARG A 211 12.43 -3.91 52.64
CA ARG A 211 13.23 -4.57 53.66
C ARG A 211 14.65 -4.85 53.15
N PRO A 212 15.61 -5.10 54.07
CA PRO A 212 16.91 -5.65 53.71
C PRO A 212 16.77 -6.96 52.94
N MET A 213 17.70 -7.23 52.04
CA MET A 213 17.78 -8.45 51.21
C MET A 213 16.67 -8.65 50.17
N ASP A 214 15.72 -7.72 50.02
CA ASP A 214 14.83 -7.79 48.86
C ASP A 214 15.61 -7.65 47.55
N GLU A 215 15.13 -8.33 46.52
CA GLU A 215 15.68 -8.31 45.18
C GLU A 215 14.64 -7.82 44.16
N LEU A 216 15.12 -7.18 43.10
CA LEU A 216 14.33 -6.80 41.93
C LEU A 216 14.72 -7.65 40.73
N TRP A 217 13.75 -8.33 40.16
CA TRP A 217 13.90 -9.17 38.98
C TRP A 217 13.12 -8.53 37.83
N VAL A 218 13.79 -8.16 36.75
CA VAL A 218 13.18 -7.54 35.55
C VAL A 218 13.13 -8.56 34.43
N TYR A 219 12.03 -8.58 33.67
CA TYR A 219 11.77 -9.51 32.58
C TYR A 219 11.36 -8.76 31.30
N LEU A 220 11.63 -9.34 30.12
CA LEU A 220 11.14 -8.78 28.85
C LEU A 220 9.70 -9.19 28.57
N ASN A 221 9.28 -10.35 29.06
CA ASN A 221 7.89 -10.79 29.02
C ASN A 221 7.51 -11.46 30.34
N PHE A 222 6.22 -11.46 30.66
CA PHE A 222 5.72 -12.04 31.91
C PHE A 222 5.90 -13.56 32.01
N THR A 223 5.97 -14.25 30.87
CA THR A 223 6.13 -15.70 30.79
C THR A 223 7.59 -16.16 30.79
N ASP A 224 8.55 -15.23 30.79
CA ASP A 224 9.96 -15.57 30.79
C ASP A 224 10.33 -16.26 32.11
N THR A 225 11.07 -17.37 32.02
CA THR A 225 11.57 -18.10 33.20
C THR A 225 12.70 -17.34 33.89
N ASP A 226 13.56 -16.71 33.10
CA ASP A 226 14.77 -16.06 33.58
C ASP A 226 14.65 -14.53 33.48
N PRO A 227 15.02 -13.79 34.55
CA PRO A 227 15.07 -12.34 34.49
C PRO A 227 16.20 -11.88 33.57
N ILE A 228 15.97 -10.78 32.85
CA ILE A 228 17.04 -10.09 32.11
C ILE A 228 17.96 -9.29 33.02
N LYS A 229 17.49 -8.95 34.23
CA LYS A 229 18.27 -8.24 35.23
C LYS A 229 17.81 -8.61 36.62
N VAL A 230 18.77 -8.90 37.49
CA VAL A 230 18.55 -9.01 38.94
C VAL A 230 19.32 -7.88 39.61
N VAL A 231 18.64 -7.11 40.46
CA VAL A 231 19.23 -6.05 41.26
C VAL A 231 19.07 -6.41 42.72
N THR A 232 20.19 -6.60 43.40
CA THR A 232 20.28 -6.88 44.84
C THR A 232 20.77 -5.64 45.58
N GLY A 233 20.74 -5.68 46.92
CA GLY A 233 21.21 -4.55 47.74
C GLY A 233 20.39 -3.28 47.55
N LEU A 234 19.09 -3.43 47.32
CA LEU A 234 18.19 -2.32 47.08
C LEU A 234 18.14 -1.38 48.30
N PRO A 235 18.04 -0.05 48.09
CA PRO A 235 17.97 0.90 49.20
C PRO A 235 16.71 0.65 50.03
N ASN A 236 16.80 0.74 51.35
CA ASN A 236 15.66 0.51 52.24
C ASN A 236 14.70 1.73 52.26
N ASN A 237 14.07 2.02 51.13
CA ASN A 237 13.09 3.09 50.94
C ASN A 237 12.08 2.73 49.85
N THR A 238 11.08 3.58 49.67
CA THR A 238 9.98 3.39 48.70
C THR A 238 10.23 4.11 47.37
N SER A 239 11.46 4.55 47.10
CA SER A 239 11.79 5.24 45.85
C SER A 239 11.85 4.25 44.69
N ASP A 240 11.60 4.75 43.49
CA ASP A 240 11.78 3.98 42.26
C ASP A 240 13.22 3.49 42.12
N VAL A 241 13.35 2.28 41.56
CA VAL A 241 14.64 1.66 41.26
C VAL A 241 14.97 1.89 39.80
N VAL A 242 16.09 2.56 39.54
CA VAL A 242 16.59 2.78 38.18
C VAL A 242 17.38 1.56 37.74
N VAL A 243 17.01 0.99 36.59
CA VAL A 243 17.65 -0.17 35.98
C VAL A 243 18.13 0.21 34.59
N SER A 244 19.41 0.00 34.30
CA SER A 244 20.00 0.22 32.98
C SER A 244 20.29 -1.11 32.30
N LEU A 245 19.78 -1.27 31.08
CA LEU A 245 20.16 -2.36 30.16
C LEU A 245 21.19 -1.82 29.16
N THR A 246 22.27 -2.55 28.97
CA THR A 246 23.32 -2.21 27.99
C THR A 246 22.83 -2.44 26.56
N LYS A 247 23.44 -1.75 25.61
CA LYS A 247 23.17 -1.95 24.18
C LYS A 247 23.33 -3.39 23.75
N ASP A 248 24.34 -4.10 24.21
CA ASP A 248 24.58 -5.49 23.81
C ASP A 248 23.45 -6.40 24.31
N GLU A 249 22.98 -6.22 25.56
CA GLU A 249 21.81 -6.93 26.11
C GLU A 249 20.53 -6.66 25.28
N VAL A 250 20.36 -5.43 24.79
CA VAL A 250 19.20 -5.03 23.98
C VAL A 250 19.27 -5.55 22.53
N VAL A 251 20.45 -5.47 21.92
CA VAL A 251 20.70 -5.77 20.49
C VAL A 251 20.81 -7.27 20.20
N ALA A 252 21.27 -8.07 21.16
CA ALA A 252 21.45 -9.52 20.97
C ALA A 252 20.18 -10.25 20.49
N LYS A 253 18.99 -9.73 20.80
CA LYS A 253 17.68 -10.31 20.44
C LYS A 253 17.06 -9.71 19.16
N GLY A 254 17.73 -8.75 18.51
CA GLY A 254 17.27 -8.14 17.27
C GLY A 254 16.03 -7.23 17.41
N SER A 255 15.53 -6.75 16.28
CA SER A 255 14.31 -5.93 16.20
C SER A 255 13.06 -6.77 16.52
N ARG A 256 12.20 -6.29 17.43
CA ARG A 256 11.06 -7.03 18.00
C ARG A 256 10.14 -6.12 18.83
N LEU A 257 9.04 -6.68 19.33
CA LEU A 257 8.15 -6.06 20.31
C LEU A 257 8.22 -6.87 21.62
N ASP A 258 8.53 -6.24 22.75
CA ASP A 258 8.54 -6.87 24.08
C ASP A 258 7.54 -6.20 25.04
N TYR A 259 7.19 -6.90 26.13
CA TYR A 259 6.29 -6.46 27.18
C TYR A 259 6.98 -6.49 28.55
N ILE A 260 7.82 -5.49 28.80
CA ILE A 260 8.67 -5.42 30.00
C ILE A 260 7.82 -5.45 31.27
N THR A 261 8.23 -6.27 32.22
CA THR A 261 7.62 -6.42 33.54
C THR A 261 8.69 -6.69 34.60
N PHE A 262 8.30 -6.76 35.87
CA PHE A 262 9.21 -6.99 36.98
C PHE A 262 8.54 -7.72 38.14
N ARG A 263 9.35 -8.23 39.07
CA ARG A 263 8.92 -8.76 40.36
C ARG A 263 9.91 -8.32 41.43
N TYR A 264 9.42 -7.94 42.61
CA TYR A 264 10.27 -7.95 43.80
C TYR A 264 10.10 -9.26 44.53
N LEU A 265 11.19 -9.80 45.06
CA LEU A 265 11.21 -10.95 45.96
C LEU A 265 11.77 -10.47 47.31
N ASP A 266 11.07 -10.77 48.40
CA ASP A 266 11.63 -10.58 49.74
C ASP A 266 12.51 -11.76 50.17
N TYR A 267 13.20 -11.61 51.31
CA TYR A 267 14.06 -12.65 51.86
C TYR A 267 13.32 -13.93 52.26
N SER A 268 12.01 -13.85 52.51
CA SER A 268 11.14 -14.99 52.84
C SER A 268 10.60 -15.71 51.59
N GLY A 269 10.93 -15.21 50.39
CA GLY A 269 10.51 -15.79 49.10
C GLY A 269 9.16 -15.31 48.59
N ASN A 270 8.52 -14.31 49.23
CA ASN A 270 7.26 -13.76 48.72
C ASN A 270 7.54 -12.81 47.56
N SER A 271 6.76 -12.95 46.48
CA SER A 271 6.85 -12.08 45.32
C SER A 271 5.74 -11.02 45.29
N THR A 272 5.97 -9.94 44.56
CA THR A 272 4.89 -9.04 44.15
C THR A 272 3.91 -9.71 43.20
N ILE A 273 2.67 -9.21 43.17
CA ILE A 273 1.70 -9.55 42.12
C ILE A 273 2.27 -9.07 40.78
N PRO A 274 2.13 -9.85 39.68
CA PRO A 274 2.53 -9.43 38.36
C PRO A 274 2.03 -8.02 38.00
N PRO A 275 2.93 -7.03 37.79
CA PRO A 275 2.54 -5.65 37.54
C PRO A 275 2.04 -5.47 36.09
N LYS A 276 1.52 -4.27 35.79
CA LYS A 276 1.12 -3.91 34.42
C LYS A 276 2.32 -4.00 33.47
N LEU A 277 2.06 -4.49 32.26
CA LEU A 277 3.08 -4.66 31.22
C LEU A 277 3.40 -3.33 30.53
N ARG A 278 4.67 -3.11 30.21
CA ARG A 278 5.12 -1.99 29.37
C ARG A 278 5.52 -2.48 28.00
N GLU A 279 4.76 -2.09 26.98
CA GLU A 279 5.13 -2.35 25.58
C GLU A 279 6.35 -1.52 25.17
N VAL A 280 7.32 -2.17 24.52
CA VAL A 280 8.53 -1.55 23.98
C VAL A 280 8.83 -2.12 22.59
N GLU A 281 8.85 -1.24 21.60
CA GLU A 281 9.21 -1.60 20.22
C GLU A 281 10.70 -1.35 19.98
N TYR A 282 11.42 -2.40 19.56
CA TYR A 282 12.83 -2.37 19.23
C TYR A 282 13.01 -2.36 17.71
N LEU A 283 13.53 -1.25 17.18
CA LEU A 283 13.91 -1.05 15.78
C LEU A 283 15.43 -0.95 15.69
N LEU A 284 16.10 -2.09 15.81
CA LEU A 284 17.56 -2.20 15.92
C LEU A 284 18.23 -2.43 14.57
N THR A 285 17.44 -2.50 13.52
CA THR A 285 17.87 -2.47 12.13
C THR A 285 18.36 -1.06 11.80
N PRO A 286 19.65 -0.87 11.42
CA PRO A 286 20.15 0.44 10.99
C PRO A 286 19.25 1.05 9.92
N GLN A 287 18.67 2.21 10.24
CA GLN A 287 17.79 2.96 9.33
C GLN A 287 18.59 3.55 8.16
N PRO A 288 17.96 3.79 7.00
CA PRO A 288 18.56 4.54 5.91
C PRO A 288 19.04 5.92 6.37
N THR A 289 20.31 6.23 6.10
CA THR A 289 20.93 7.52 6.42
C THR A 289 21.84 7.99 5.29
N ASN A 290 22.30 9.25 5.35
CA ASN A 290 23.17 9.84 4.33
C ASN A 290 22.58 9.72 2.91
N LEU A 291 21.30 10.07 2.76
CA LEU A 291 20.64 10.12 1.47
C LEU A 291 21.36 11.14 0.58
N THR A 292 21.76 10.71 -0.60
CA THR A 292 22.33 11.58 -1.63
C THR A 292 21.27 12.52 -2.20
N ASP A 293 21.68 13.67 -2.74
CA ASP A 293 20.75 14.57 -3.41
C ASP A 293 20.18 13.88 -4.67
N PRO A 294 18.87 14.02 -4.95
CA PRO A 294 18.30 13.51 -6.20
C PRO A 294 18.84 14.31 -7.40
N GLU A 295 18.64 13.78 -8.61
CA GLU A 295 18.91 14.49 -9.87
C GLU A 295 17.75 14.27 -10.86
N VAL A 296 17.49 15.25 -11.72
CA VAL A 296 16.57 15.14 -12.84
C VAL A 296 17.33 15.52 -14.11
N PRO A 297 17.96 14.55 -14.82
CA PRO A 297 18.90 14.87 -15.90
C PRO A 297 18.25 15.57 -17.10
N ALA A 298 16.96 15.32 -17.35
CA ALA A 298 16.21 15.96 -18.41
C ALA A 298 15.77 17.39 -18.07
N ALA A 299 16.03 17.90 -16.86
CA ALA A 299 15.64 19.25 -16.48
C ALA A 299 16.43 20.32 -17.30
N PRO A 300 15.80 21.43 -17.73
CA PRO A 300 14.39 21.78 -17.52
C PRO A 300 13.44 20.86 -18.30
N LEU A 301 12.44 20.31 -17.62
CA LEU A 301 11.52 19.34 -18.21
C LEU A 301 10.52 20.02 -19.14
N ASP A 302 10.22 19.38 -20.26
CA ASP A 302 9.14 19.82 -21.16
C ASP A 302 8.04 18.75 -21.29
N LEU A 303 7.02 19.04 -22.10
CA LEU A 303 5.91 18.11 -22.32
C LEU A 303 6.38 16.84 -23.07
N ARG A 304 7.40 16.96 -23.91
CA ARG A 304 7.96 15.84 -24.68
C ARG A 304 8.73 14.87 -23.80
N ASP A 305 9.44 15.35 -22.78
CA ASP A 305 10.06 14.50 -21.77
C ASP A 305 9.01 13.64 -21.05
N ALA A 306 7.86 14.22 -20.71
CA ALA A 306 6.76 13.47 -20.11
C ALA A 306 6.16 12.44 -21.08
N GLN A 307 6.02 12.77 -22.37
CA GLN A 307 5.50 11.85 -23.41
C GLN A 307 6.43 10.67 -23.67
N LEU A 308 7.75 10.93 -23.67
CA LEU A 308 8.79 9.92 -23.91
C LEU A 308 9.19 9.17 -22.63
N LYS A 309 8.59 9.51 -21.49
CA LYS A 309 8.92 8.97 -20.16
C LYS A 309 10.37 9.21 -19.75
N LEU A 310 10.91 10.36 -20.14
CA LEU A 310 12.25 10.84 -19.79
C LEU A 310 12.25 11.78 -18.57
N ALA A 311 11.07 12.19 -18.10
CA ALA A 311 10.90 12.89 -16.83
C ALA A 311 11.14 11.92 -15.66
N GLU A 312 12.41 11.64 -15.37
CA GLU A 312 12.84 10.67 -14.35
C GLU A 312 13.61 11.35 -13.22
N VAL A 313 13.41 10.85 -11.99
CA VAL A 313 14.28 11.14 -10.84
C VAL A 313 15.36 10.07 -10.75
N HIS A 314 16.61 10.50 -10.65
CA HIS A 314 17.77 9.66 -10.41
C HIS A 314 18.19 9.73 -8.95
N LEU A 315 18.30 8.56 -8.30
CA LEU A 315 18.80 8.44 -6.93
C LEU A 315 20.12 7.65 -6.92
N PHE A 316 21.13 8.14 -6.20
CA PHE A 316 22.51 7.61 -6.26
C PHE A 316 22.92 6.76 -5.06
N GLY A 317 22.01 6.53 -4.11
CA GLY A 317 22.19 5.63 -2.99
C GLY A 317 22.21 6.33 -1.64
N TRP A 318 22.32 5.51 -0.59
CA TRP A 318 22.32 5.90 0.81
C TRP A 318 23.00 4.82 1.65
N THR A 319 23.32 5.12 2.90
CA THR A 319 23.89 4.13 3.84
C THR A 319 22.78 3.23 4.40
N ASN A 320 23.08 1.93 4.61
CA ASN A 320 22.14 0.90 5.07
C ASN A 320 21.04 0.53 4.05
N TYR A 321 21.38 0.52 2.77
CA TYR A 321 20.51 -0.03 1.73
C TYR A 321 20.17 -1.51 2.00
N ARG A 322 18.91 -1.88 1.72
CA ARG A 322 18.43 -3.26 1.75
C ARG A 322 17.38 -3.52 0.68
N PRO A 323 17.33 -4.73 0.11
CA PRO A 323 16.22 -5.15 -0.73
C PRO A 323 14.88 -5.03 0.01
N GLY A 324 13.85 -4.53 -0.68
CA GLY A 324 12.50 -4.35 -0.12
C GLY A 324 12.22 -2.97 0.48
N GLN A 325 13.22 -2.09 0.58
CA GLN A 325 13.00 -0.68 0.88
C GLN A 325 12.24 0.01 -0.28
N THR A 326 11.31 0.89 0.07
CA THR A 326 10.64 1.78 -0.90
C THR A 326 11.10 3.22 -0.68
N VAL A 327 10.81 4.10 -1.63
CA VAL A 327 11.08 5.53 -1.49
C VAL A 327 9.80 6.32 -1.65
N ASN A 328 9.66 7.39 -0.88
CA ASN A 328 8.67 8.42 -1.09
C ASN A 328 9.38 9.63 -1.69
N ILE A 329 8.95 10.06 -2.86
CA ILE A 329 9.53 11.19 -3.58
C ILE A 329 8.51 12.33 -3.51
N ASP A 330 8.97 13.51 -3.13
CA ASP A 330 8.18 14.74 -3.00
C ASP A 330 8.62 15.74 -4.07
N LEU A 331 7.73 16.07 -5.01
CA LEU A 331 7.92 17.11 -6.01
C LEU A 331 6.89 18.22 -5.77
N GLY A 332 7.36 19.39 -5.32
CA GLY A 332 6.50 20.56 -5.10
C GLY A 332 5.41 20.38 -4.03
N GLY A 333 5.56 19.43 -3.10
CA GLY A 333 4.54 19.07 -2.11
C GLY A 333 3.68 17.87 -2.51
N HIS A 334 3.88 17.32 -3.71
CA HIS A 334 3.16 16.15 -4.21
C HIS A 334 4.01 14.90 -4.06
N VAL A 335 3.62 14.02 -3.12
CA VAL A 335 4.36 12.82 -2.77
C VAL A 335 3.85 11.61 -3.55
N PHE A 336 4.77 10.85 -4.13
CA PHE A 336 4.48 9.55 -4.74
C PHE A 336 5.48 8.48 -4.31
N PRO A 337 5.02 7.23 -4.08
CA PRO A 337 5.90 6.13 -3.71
C PRO A 337 6.54 5.48 -4.95
N ALA A 338 7.75 4.97 -4.80
CA ALA A 338 8.40 4.12 -5.79
C ALA A 338 9.16 2.97 -5.12
N SER A 339 9.26 1.85 -5.81
CA SER A 339 10.05 0.70 -5.38
C SER A 339 11.41 0.71 -6.07
N ILE A 340 12.46 0.30 -5.36
CA ILE A 340 13.80 0.19 -5.93
C ILE A 340 14.20 -1.28 -6.03
N SER A 341 14.58 -1.72 -7.22
CA SER A 341 14.92 -3.13 -7.51
C SER A 341 16.33 -3.53 -7.10
N SER A 342 17.26 -2.59 -6.98
CA SER A 342 18.68 -2.82 -6.70
C SER A 342 19.31 -1.63 -5.98
N GLU A 343 20.45 -1.84 -5.32
CA GLU A 343 21.18 -0.76 -4.65
C GLU A 343 21.53 0.36 -5.65
N PRO A 344 21.04 1.60 -5.44
CA PRO A 344 21.41 2.72 -6.30
C PRO A 344 22.86 3.12 -6.02
N THR A 345 23.61 3.43 -7.08
CA THR A 345 25.02 3.85 -7.00
C THR A 345 25.29 5.02 -7.95
N LEU A 346 26.44 5.68 -7.80
CA LEU A 346 26.88 6.74 -8.71
C LEU A 346 26.95 6.30 -10.18
N THR A 347 27.34 5.05 -10.46
CA THR A 347 27.45 4.52 -11.84
C THR A 347 26.15 3.89 -12.35
N ASN A 348 25.25 3.51 -11.44
CA ASN A 348 23.96 2.91 -11.75
C ASN A 348 22.88 3.48 -10.81
N PRO A 349 22.39 4.71 -11.08
CA PRO A 349 21.34 5.31 -10.27
C PRO A 349 20.02 4.56 -10.44
N ALA A 350 19.18 4.61 -9.42
CA ALA A 350 17.78 4.21 -9.56
C ALA A 350 17.05 5.28 -10.38
N LYS A 351 16.49 4.88 -11.51
CA LYS A 351 15.73 5.75 -12.42
C LYS A 351 14.24 5.55 -12.17
N ILE A 352 13.55 6.62 -11.82
CA ILE A 352 12.16 6.56 -11.38
C ILE A 352 11.36 7.57 -12.19
N GLU A 353 10.47 7.09 -13.06
CA GLU A 353 9.54 7.92 -13.83
C GLU A 353 8.68 8.77 -12.90
N ILE A 354 8.64 10.09 -13.12
CA ILE A 354 7.73 11.00 -12.42
C ILE A 354 6.36 10.88 -13.08
N PRO A 355 5.31 10.46 -12.35
CA PRO A 355 3.98 10.32 -12.94
C PRO A 355 3.45 11.65 -13.51
N TRP A 356 2.76 11.59 -14.65
CA TRP A 356 2.17 12.76 -15.30
C TRP A 356 1.33 13.62 -14.34
N LEU A 357 0.51 13.00 -13.50
CA LEU A 357 -0.34 13.73 -12.54
C LEU A 357 0.48 14.52 -11.50
N ILE A 358 1.68 14.05 -11.16
CA ILE A 358 2.58 14.74 -10.24
C ILE A 358 3.24 15.93 -10.95
N LEU A 359 3.73 15.74 -12.18
CA LEU A 359 4.27 16.82 -13.00
C LEU A 359 3.25 17.93 -13.21
N PHE A 360 2.03 17.55 -13.61
CA PHE A 360 0.93 18.47 -13.83
C PHE A 360 0.55 19.23 -12.55
N ALA A 361 0.45 18.54 -11.41
CA ALA A 361 0.11 19.19 -10.14
C ALA A 361 1.21 20.15 -9.65
N ALA A 362 2.49 19.79 -9.85
CA ALA A 362 3.62 20.60 -9.40
C ALA A 362 3.87 21.85 -10.25
N TYR A 363 3.68 21.77 -11.57
CA TYR A 363 4.04 22.85 -12.50
C TYR A 363 2.85 23.52 -13.20
N GLY A 364 1.73 22.82 -13.35
CA GLY A 364 0.64 23.25 -14.23
C GLY A 364 1.04 23.26 -15.71
N ILE A 365 0.25 23.94 -16.54
CA ILE A 365 0.40 23.98 -18.02
C ILE A 365 0.28 25.38 -18.61
N THR A 366 0.36 26.41 -17.78
CA THR A 366 0.15 27.80 -18.24
C THR A 366 1.44 28.56 -18.45
N ALA A 367 2.52 28.20 -17.75
CA ALA A 367 3.82 28.85 -17.84
C ALA A 367 4.92 27.94 -17.29
N ALA A 368 6.18 28.29 -17.56
CA ALA A 368 7.34 27.70 -16.91
C ALA A 368 7.33 27.92 -15.40
N GLY A 369 7.84 26.93 -14.66
CA GLY A 369 7.90 26.96 -13.20
C GLY A 369 9.07 26.17 -12.63
N THR A 370 9.25 26.26 -11.32
CA THR A 370 10.22 25.48 -10.56
C THR A 370 9.55 24.80 -9.37
N ALA A 371 9.95 23.56 -9.08
CA ALA A 371 9.45 22.80 -7.94
C ALA A 371 10.62 22.19 -7.15
N ASN A 372 10.44 22.12 -5.83
CA ASN A 372 11.40 21.49 -4.94
C ASN A 372 11.25 19.96 -5.02
N LEU A 373 12.36 19.25 -5.25
CA LEU A 373 12.42 17.79 -5.28
C LEU A 373 13.27 17.26 -4.13
N ARG A 374 12.75 16.28 -3.40
CA ARG A 374 13.46 15.52 -2.35
C ARG A 374 12.85 14.12 -2.21
N TYR A 375 13.52 13.23 -1.50
CA TYR A 375 12.98 11.89 -1.21
C TYR A 375 13.32 11.44 0.20
N GLN A 376 12.62 10.42 0.67
CA GLN A 376 12.95 9.68 1.88
C GLN A 376 12.78 8.18 1.61
N VAL A 377 13.53 7.36 2.32
CA VAL A 377 13.47 5.90 2.19
C VAL A 377 12.56 5.37 3.29
N VAL A 378 11.68 4.44 2.94
CA VAL A 378 10.79 3.74 3.88
C VAL A 378 11.28 2.31 4.04
N ASP A 379 11.63 1.94 5.26
CA ASP A 379 12.08 0.59 5.63
C ASP A 379 11.17 0.02 6.73
N GLY A 380 10.54 -1.13 6.46
CA GLY A 380 9.59 -1.75 7.40
C GLY A 380 8.45 -0.82 7.83
N GLY A 381 8.03 0.11 6.97
CA GLY A 381 6.98 1.11 7.25
C GLY A 381 7.47 2.35 8.02
N THR A 382 8.75 2.43 8.39
CA THR A 382 9.32 3.61 9.05
C THR A 382 10.05 4.48 8.01
N PRO A 383 9.64 5.75 7.81
CA PRO A 383 10.34 6.66 6.92
C PRO A 383 11.63 7.20 7.56
N SER A 384 12.69 7.33 6.76
CA SER A 384 13.90 8.06 7.11
C SER A 384 13.65 9.57 7.18
N ALA A 385 14.67 10.33 7.57
CA ALA A 385 14.68 11.77 7.27
C ALA A 385 14.68 11.99 5.75
N TRP A 386 14.12 13.12 5.32
CA TRP A 386 14.20 13.57 3.93
C TRP A 386 15.64 13.87 3.52
N SER A 387 15.97 13.62 2.25
CA SER A 387 17.18 14.12 1.59
C SER A 387 17.20 15.65 1.58
N ASN A 388 18.33 16.24 1.16
CA ASN A 388 18.31 17.65 0.78
C ASN A 388 17.35 17.84 -0.40
N SER A 389 16.83 19.06 -0.52
CA SER A 389 15.96 19.46 -1.61
C SER A 389 16.77 20.12 -2.73
N ILE A 390 16.50 19.72 -3.97
CA ILE A 390 16.97 20.42 -5.17
C ILE A 390 15.81 21.21 -5.80
N SER A 391 16.11 22.17 -6.67
CA SER A 391 15.10 22.89 -7.47
C SER A 391 15.11 22.35 -8.90
N VAL A 392 13.96 21.91 -9.39
CA VAL A 392 13.78 21.35 -10.74
C VAL A 392 12.90 22.29 -11.55
N ALA A 393 13.42 22.78 -12.67
CA ALA A 393 12.68 23.62 -13.60
C ALA A 393 11.87 22.76 -14.60
N ALA A 394 10.70 23.25 -15.02
CA ALA A 394 9.93 22.67 -16.10
C ALA A 394 9.11 23.74 -16.83
N ASP A 395 8.90 23.56 -18.13
CA ASP A 395 7.90 24.30 -18.91
C ASP A 395 7.00 23.31 -19.65
N LEU A 396 5.90 22.94 -18.98
CA LEU A 396 4.87 22.06 -19.53
C LEU A 396 3.76 22.86 -20.23
N SER A 397 3.97 24.16 -20.48
CA SER A 397 2.92 24.99 -21.04
C SER A 397 2.57 24.59 -22.47
N SER A 398 1.27 24.58 -22.76
CA SER A 398 0.69 24.00 -23.97
C SER A 398 -0.43 24.90 -24.51
N ALA A 399 -0.60 24.90 -25.84
CA ALA A 399 -1.68 25.63 -26.50
C ALA A 399 -3.05 24.94 -26.41
N ALA A 400 -3.10 23.64 -26.14
CA ALA A 400 -4.32 22.82 -26.19
C ALA A 400 -5.16 22.86 -24.89
N GLY A 401 -4.81 23.72 -23.93
CA GLY A 401 -5.49 23.81 -22.64
C GLY A 401 -5.19 22.59 -21.75
N GLU A 402 -6.04 22.36 -20.74
CA GLU A 402 -5.79 21.32 -19.73
C GLU A 402 -5.74 19.92 -20.35
N PRO A 403 -4.60 19.24 -20.24
CA PRO A 403 -4.42 17.95 -20.88
C PRO A 403 -4.91 16.79 -19.97
N GLY A 404 -5.69 15.87 -20.54
CA GLY A 404 -6.05 14.61 -19.85
C GLY A 404 -4.88 13.63 -19.65
N GLY A 405 -3.70 13.91 -20.21
CA GLY A 405 -2.49 13.08 -20.18
C GLY A 405 -1.27 13.83 -20.74
N PRO A 406 -0.08 13.23 -20.92
CA PRO A 406 1.07 13.97 -21.46
C PRO A 406 0.95 14.30 -22.97
N GLY A 407 -0.01 13.73 -23.70
CA GLY A 407 -0.14 13.90 -25.16
C GLY A 407 0.74 12.91 -25.95
N PRO A 408 1.12 13.20 -27.20
CA PRO A 408 0.86 14.44 -27.94
C PRO A 408 -0.55 14.53 -28.53
N ILE A 409 -1.24 13.39 -28.72
CA ILE A 409 -2.59 13.38 -29.26
C ILE A 409 -3.59 13.80 -28.18
N ARG A 410 -4.49 14.71 -28.54
CA ARG A 410 -5.53 15.28 -27.68
C ARG A 410 -6.90 14.95 -28.24
N ASP A 411 -7.59 14.00 -27.61
CA ASP A 411 -8.96 13.64 -27.97
C ASP A 411 -9.97 14.77 -27.71
N SER A 412 -9.60 15.76 -26.89
CA SER A 412 -10.41 16.96 -26.61
C SER A 412 -10.33 18.03 -27.69
N LEU A 413 -9.38 17.93 -28.63
CA LEU A 413 -9.24 18.90 -29.71
C LEU A 413 -10.34 18.67 -30.78
N PRO A 414 -11.00 19.74 -31.29
CA PRO A 414 -11.98 19.63 -32.35
C PRO A 414 -11.44 18.90 -33.59
N LEU A 415 -12.29 18.13 -34.27
CA LEU A 415 -11.94 17.51 -35.55
C LEU A 415 -12.03 18.53 -36.70
N ILE A 416 -11.19 18.34 -37.72
CA ILE A 416 -11.29 19.09 -38.98
C ILE A 416 -12.43 18.52 -39.80
N THR A 417 -13.27 19.38 -40.37
CA THR A 417 -14.20 19.02 -41.44
C THR A 417 -13.64 19.55 -42.75
N VAL A 418 -13.47 18.68 -43.75
CA VAL A 418 -13.06 19.09 -45.09
C VAL A 418 -14.29 19.22 -45.97
N THR A 419 -14.43 20.33 -46.68
CA THR A 419 -15.48 20.56 -47.68
C THR A 419 -14.83 20.74 -49.05
N SER A 420 -15.18 19.91 -50.03
CA SER A 420 -14.67 19.97 -51.40
C SER A 420 -15.15 21.22 -52.15
N SER A 421 -14.59 21.48 -53.33
CA SER A 421 -15.03 22.62 -54.16
C SER A 421 -16.47 22.46 -54.65
N GLU A 422 -16.94 21.21 -54.75
CA GLU A 422 -18.32 20.82 -55.09
C GLU A 422 -19.25 20.75 -53.86
N GLY A 423 -18.74 21.00 -52.65
CA GLY A 423 -19.53 21.00 -51.41
C GLY A 423 -19.68 19.64 -50.73
N LEU A 424 -18.91 18.63 -51.16
CA LEU A 424 -18.88 17.31 -50.50
C LEU A 424 -18.13 17.39 -49.17
N THR A 425 -18.63 16.70 -48.14
CA THR A 425 -18.01 16.68 -46.81
C THR A 425 -17.13 15.46 -46.64
N ASN A 426 -15.85 15.67 -46.28
CA ASN A 426 -14.81 14.64 -46.13
C ASN A 426 -14.66 13.73 -47.35
N GLU A 427 -14.96 14.26 -48.53
CA GLU A 427 -14.83 13.58 -49.82
C GLU A 427 -14.44 14.61 -50.87
N ILE A 428 -13.47 14.30 -51.73
CA ILE A 428 -13.15 15.03 -52.96
C ILE A 428 -13.65 14.19 -54.12
N GLY A 429 -14.67 14.69 -54.82
CA GLY A 429 -15.40 13.95 -55.84
C GLY A 429 -14.56 13.60 -57.08
N ALA A 430 -15.12 12.71 -57.91
CA ALA A 430 -14.47 12.34 -59.16
C ALA A 430 -14.43 13.52 -60.14
N GLY A 431 -13.23 13.96 -60.52
CA GLY A 431 -13.05 15.12 -61.40
C GLY A 431 -13.06 16.47 -60.68
N ASP A 432 -13.17 16.50 -59.35
CA ASP A 432 -13.03 17.72 -58.56
C ASP A 432 -11.54 18.16 -58.55
N ASP A 433 -11.23 19.19 -59.32
CA ASP A 433 -9.90 19.79 -59.46
C ASP A 433 -9.74 21.12 -58.69
N GLY A 434 -10.74 21.46 -57.87
CA GLY A 434 -10.79 22.71 -57.12
C GLY A 434 -10.13 22.65 -55.74
N ASP A 435 -10.03 23.81 -55.10
CA ASP A 435 -9.56 23.92 -53.72
C ASP A 435 -10.63 23.40 -52.73
N ALA A 436 -10.19 22.76 -51.65
CA ALA A 436 -11.06 22.36 -50.54
C ALA A 436 -10.92 23.32 -49.35
N THR A 437 -11.92 23.33 -48.47
CA THR A 437 -11.90 24.12 -47.23
C THR A 437 -11.80 23.18 -46.02
N ALA A 438 -10.75 23.33 -45.21
CA ALA A 438 -10.63 22.72 -43.89
C ALA A 438 -11.19 23.68 -42.83
N ALA A 439 -12.22 23.25 -42.10
CA ALA A 439 -12.84 24.04 -41.03
C ALA A 439 -12.86 23.28 -39.71
N MET A 440 -12.69 23.99 -38.60
CA MET A 440 -12.84 23.43 -37.25
C MET A 440 -13.29 24.52 -36.27
N THR A 441 -14.02 24.12 -35.23
CA THR A 441 -14.38 25.02 -34.14
C THR A 441 -13.13 25.51 -33.40
N VAL A 442 -13.18 26.73 -32.86
CA VAL A 442 -12.10 27.23 -32.00
C VAL A 442 -11.92 26.30 -30.80
N TYR A 443 -10.69 25.84 -30.59
CA TYR A 443 -10.33 24.93 -29.51
C TYR A 443 -10.29 25.65 -28.15
N ALA A 444 -10.50 24.90 -27.07
CA ALA A 444 -10.44 25.44 -25.72
C ALA A 444 -9.03 25.96 -25.39
N GLY A 445 -8.93 27.18 -24.87
CA GLY A 445 -7.64 27.81 -24.55
C GLY A 445 -6.95 28.52 -25.72
N ALA A 446 -7.58 28.65 -26.89
CA ALA A 446 -7.03 29.42 -28.00
C ALA A 446 -6.69 30.87 -27.61
N MET A 447 -5.46 31.31 -27.89
CA MET A 447 -5.00 32.67 -27.69
C MET A 447 -4.33 33.23 -28.95
N PRO A 448 -4.38 34.56 -29.17
CA PRO A 448 -3.63 35.17 -30.26
C PRO A 448 -2.13 34.89 -30.12
N GLY A 449 -1.47 34.52 -31.21
CA GLY A 449 -0.05 34.16 -31.23
C GLY A 449 0.25 32.66 -31.17
N HIS A 450 -0.74 31.82 -30.82
CA HIS A 450 -0.58 30.36 -30.98
C HIS A 450 -0.31 30.00 -32.45
N LEU A 451 0.45 28.94 -32.66
CA LEU A 451 0.81 28.45 -33.98
C LEU A 451 0.01 27.18 -34.31
N LEU A 452 -0.56 27.14 -35.50
CA LEU A 452 -1.44 26.07 -35.98
C LEU A 452 -0.95 25.57 -37.33
N GLN A 453 -0.72 24.26 -37.42
CA GLN A 453 -0.32 23.60 -38.66
C GLN A 453 -1.32 22.51 -39.03
N VAL A 454 -2.00 22.64 -40.17
CA VAL A 454 -2.82 21.56 -40.71
C VAL A 454 -1.98 20.69 -41.65
N TYR A 455 -2.23 19.39 -41.62
CA TYR A 455 -1.58 18.37 -42.44
C TYR A 455 -2.63 17.63 -43.27
N TRP A 456 -2.33 17.46 -44.56
CA TRP A 456 -3.06 16.63 -45.51
C TRP A 456 -2.19 15.43 -45.88
N ASP A 457 -2.56 14.23 -45.40
CA ASP A 457 -1.78 13.00 -45.62
C ASP A 457 -0.28 13.19 -45.31
N GLY A 458 0.02 13.87 -44.18
CA GLY A 458 1.38 14.20 -43.75
C GLY A 458 2.00 15.45 -44.39
N THR A 459 1.37 16.04 -45.40
CA THR A 459 1.86 17.24 -46.07
C THR A 459 1.32 18.50 -45.37
N PRO A 460 2.18 19.40 -44.86
CA PRO A 460 1.74 20.64 -44.23
C PRO A 460 1.08 21.57 -45.26
N ILE A 461 -0.09 22.14 -44.94
CA ILE A 461 -0.79 23.05 -45.87
C ILE A 461 -0.28 24.50 -45.78
N PHE A 462 0.27 24.89 -44.63
CA PHE A 462 0.99 26.15 -44.47
C PHE A 462 2.48 25.91 -44.63
N THR A 463 3.10 26.62 -45.57
CA THR A 463 4.55 26.60 -45.82
C THR A 463 5.03 28.00 -46.18
N PRO A 464 6.20 28.47 -45.68
CA PRO A 464 7.17 27.73 -44.86
C PRO A 464 6.85 27.70 -43.36
N ASN A 465 5.92 28.53 -42.88
CA ASN A 465 5.62 28.68 -41.46
C ASN A 465 4.18 28.26 -41.14
N PRO A 466 3.90 27.75 -39.92
CA PRO A 466 2.55 27.55 -39.42
C PRO A 466 1.72 28.83 -39.40
N HIS A 467 0.40 28.68 -39.38
CA HIS A 467 -0.54 29.80 -39.27
C HIS A 467 -0.54 30.37 -37.85
N THR A 468 -0.46 31.69 -37.72
CA THR A 468 -0.55 32.37 -36.42
C THR A 468 -1.99 32.72 -36.12
N VAL A 469 -2.53 32.18 -35.03
CA VAL A 469 -3.89 32.43 -34.56
C VAL A 469 -4.08 33.91 -34.22
N THR A 470 -5.16 34.50 -34.71
CA THR A 470 -5.52 35.91 -34.47
C THR A 470 -6.75 36.04 -33.57
N ALA A 471 -6.90 37.20 -32.93
CA ALA A 471 -8.07 37.51 -32.10
C ALA A 471 -9.39 37.50 -32.90
N ALA A 472 -9.33 37.87 -34.19
CA ALA A 472 -10.51 37.89 -35.07
C ALA A 472 -11.04 36.49 -35.36
N GLU A 473 -10.14 35.51 -35.56
CA GLU A 473 -10.52 34.10 -35.78
C GLU A 473 -11.06 33.44 -34.51
N ILE A 474 -10.51 33.79 -33.34
CA ILE A 474 -11.08 33.33 -32.07
C ILE A 474 -12.51 33.86 -31.91
N ALA A 475 -12.73 35.14 -32.25
CA ALA A 475 -14.06 35.77 -32.16
C ALA A 475 -15.07 35.26 -33.20
N SER A 476 -14.61 34.70 -34.34
CA SER A 476 -15.51 34.11 -35.35
C SER A 476 -16.10 32.76 -34.91
N GLY A 477 -15.45 32.08 -33.95
CA GLY A 477 -15.85 30.77 -33.43
C GLY A 477 -15.41 29.58 -34.28
N THR A 478 -14.85 29.81 -35.48
CA THR A 478 -14.41 28.76 -36.41
C THR A 478 -13.13 29.18 -37.11
N PHE A 479 -12.14 28.29 -37.11
CA PHE A 479 -10.98 28.37 -37.99
C PHE A 479 -11.32 27.76 -39.36
N SER A 480 -10.98 28.46 -40.44
CA SER A 480 -11.27 28.03 -41.81
C SER A 480 -10.08 28.31 -42.71
N PHE A 481 -9.58 27.28 -43.37
CA PHE A 481 -8.36 27.33 -44.17
C PHE A 481 -8.57 26.65 -45.53
N THR A 482 -7.88 27.15 -46.55
CA THR A 482 -7.91 26.56 -47.90
C THR A 482 -6.84 25.49 -48.02
N ILE A 483 -7.25 24.28 -48.41
CA ILE A 483 -6.36 23.22 -48.90
C ILE A 483 -6.34 23.35 -50.43
N THR A 484 -5.20 23.74 -50.97
CA THR A 484 -5.10 24.01 -52.42
C THR A 484 -5.21 22.72 -53.23
N ALA A 485 -5.75 22.81 -54.45
CA ALA A 485 -5.80 21.71 -55.41
C ALA A 485 -4.42 21.07 -55.64
N ALA A 486 -3.34 21.86 -55.57
CA ALA A 486 -1.97 21.37 -55.67
C ALA A 486 -1.58 20.42 -54.53
N ILE A 487 -2.01 20.70 -53.29
CA ILE A 487 -1.78 19.83 -52.12
C ILE A 487 -2.62 18.55 -52.25
N ILE A 488 -3.89 18.68 -52.66
CA ILE A 488 -4.80 17.54 -52.89
C ILE A 488 -4.22 16.61 -53.97
N ALA A 489 -3.81 17.18 -55.11
CA ALA A 489 -3.20 16.44 -56.21
C ALA A 489 -1.88 15.76 -55.81
N ALA A 490 -1.06 16.41 -54.99
CA ALA A 490 0.17 15.81 -54.46
C ALA A 490 -0.12 14.61 -53.53
N GLY A 491 -1.23 14.63 -52.80
CA GLY A 491 -1.69 13.52 -51.96
C GLY A 491 -2.21 12.30 -52.73
N LEU A 492 -2.44 12.43 -54.05
CA LEU A 492 -3.03 11.43 -54.94
C LEU A 492 -4.43 10.95 -54.52
N ASN A 493 -5.10 10.24 -55.42
CA ASN A 493 -6.36 9.55 -55.13
C ASN A 493 -6.15 8.48 -54.03
N GLY A 494 -7.16 8.27 -53.19
CA GLY A 494 -7.15 7.24 -52.16
C GLY A 494 -8.33 7.35 -51.20
N LEU A 495 -8.64 6.26 -50.52
CA LEU A 495 -9.60 6.26 -49.41
C LEU A 495 -8.91 6.63 -48.11
N ASP A 496 -9.68 7.15 -47.16
CA ASP A 496 -9.26 7.38 -45.77
C ASP A 496 -7.99 8.23 -45.61
N LYS A 497 -7.80 9.25 -46.46
CA LYS A 497 -6.65 10.16 -46.35
C LYS A 497 -6.72 10.91 -45.01
N PRO A 498 -5.71 10.80 -44.13
CA PRO A 498 -5.77 11.44 -42.82
C PRO A 498 -5.51 12.94 -42.92
N VAL A 499 -6.39 13.73 -42.30
CA VAL A 499 -6.27 15.18 -42.16
C VAL A 499 -6.33 15.53 -40.68
N TRP A 500 -5.32 16.22 -40.17
CA TRP A 500 -5.21 16.60 -38.75
C TRP A 500 -4.48 17.94 -38.61
N TYR A 501 -4.36 18.44 -37.39
CA TYR A 501 -3.55 19.62 -37.11
C TYR A 501 -2.74 19.49 -35.82
N SER A 502 -1.68 20.28 -35.77
CA SER A 502 -0.82 20.47 -34.61
C SER A 502 -0.95 21.90 -34.08
N LEU A 503 -0.76 22.05 -32.78
CA LEU A 503 -0.76 23.32 -32.07
C LEU A 503 0.52 23.49 -31.25
N THR A 504 1.08 24.69 -31.24
CA THR A 504 2.08 25.12 -30.25
C THR A 504 1.71 26.50 -29.71
N ASN A 505 2.17 26.84 -28.50
CA ASN A 505 1.90 28.15 -27.90
C ASN A 505 2.79 29.28 -28.46
N GLY A 506 3.74 28.93 -29.35
CA GLY A 506 4.71 29.88 -29.93
C GLY A 506 5.80 30.37 -28.97
N VAL A 507 5.83 29.85 -27.74
CA VAL A 507 6.78 30.22 -26.67
C VAL A 507 7.79 29.11 -26.43
N ASN A 508 7.36 27.84 -26.52
CA ASN A 508 8.21 26.66 -26.40
C ASN A 508 7.91 25.64 -27.53
N ASP A 509 8.66 24.53 -27.52
CA ASP A 509 8.56 23.46 -28.52
C ASP A 509 7.49 22.40 -28.19
N ASN A 510 6.68 22.62 -27.15
CA ASN A 510 5.60 21.68 -26.81
C ASN A 510 4.53 21.71 -27.89
N MET A 511 4.23 20.53 -28.42
CA MET A 511 3.29 20.35 -29.51
C MET A 511 2.18 19.38 -29.12
N ASP A 512 0.95 19.79 -29.40
CA ASP A 512 -0.24 18.96 -29.27
C ASP A 512 -0.82 18.69 -30.67
N THR A 513 -1.47 17.55 -30.83
CA THR A 513 -2.02 17.11 -32.12
C THR A 513 -3.46 16.65 -31.95
N SER A 514 -4.33 17.02 -32.87
CA SER A 514 -5.70 16.52 -32.90
C SER A 514 -5.78 15.09 -33.45
N LEU A 515 -6.93 14.46 -33.25
CA LEU A 515 -7.27 13.23 -33.96
C LEU A 515 -7.45 13.51 -35.46
N SER A 516 -7.09 12.53 -36.29
CA SER A 516 -7.26 12.62 -37.74
C SER A 516 -8.73 12.47 -38.14
N THR A 517 -9.15 13.28 -39.10
CA THR A 517 -10.37 13.05 -39.89
C THR A 517 -9.97 12.39 -41.20
N LEU A 518 -10.71 11.36 -41.59
CA LEU A 518 -10.46 10.59 -42.81
C LEU A 518 -11.23 11.22 -43.97
N VAL A 519 -10.54 11.43 -45.10
CA VAL A 519 -11.09 12.06 -46.30
C VAL A 519 -10.88 11.16 -47.51
N ASP A 520 -11.94 10.88 -48.26
CA ASP A 520 -11.85 10.11 -49.50
C ASP A 520 -11.52 11.04 -50.68
N VAL A 521 -10.61 10.63 -51.56
CA VAL A 521 -10.11 11.48 -52.66
C VAL A 521 -10.20 10.74 -53.98
N PHE A 522 -11.07 11.23 -54.87
CA PHE A 522 -11.30 10.72 -56.22
C PHE A 522 -10.95 11.72 -57.33
N ALA A 523 -10.24 12.81 -56.99
CA ALA A 523 -9.99 13.98 -57.83
C ALA A 523 -9.58 13.68 -59.29
N SER A 524 -8.80 12.62 -59.55
CA SER A 524 -8.44 12.24 -60.93
C SER A 524 -9.52 11.37 -61.60
N GLU A 525 -10.15 11.87 -62.67
CA GLU A 525 -11.04 11.10 -63.57
C GLU A 525 -10.26 10.54 -64.78
N LEU A 526 -10.58 9.30 -65.18
CA LEU A 526 -10.11 8.70 -66.42
C LEU A 526 -10.93 9.20 -67.61
N THR A 527 -10.39 10.17 -68.35
CA THR A 527 -11.03 10.75 -69.55
C THR A 527 -10.56 10.06 -70.84
N ASN A 528 -11.28 10.32 -71.95
CA ASN A 528 -10.92 9.87 -73.30
C ASN A 528 -10.83 8.33 -73.49
N LEU A 529 -11.71 7.59 -72.81
CA LEU A 529 -11.87 6.15 -73.04
C LEU A 529 -12.28 5.85 -74.49
N ALA A 530 -11.60 4.89 -75.12
CA ALA A 530 -11.89 4.48 -76.49
C ALA A 530 -13.33 3.97 -76.66
N LEU A 531 -13.94 4.21 -77.82
CA LEU A 531 -15.27 3.66 -78.13
C LEU A 531 -15.23 2.13 -78.24
N ALA A 532 -16.33 1.49 -77.85
CA ALA A 532 -16.52 0.07 -78.08
C ALA A 532 -16.60 -0.23 -79.59
N GLN A 533 -16.23 -1.45 -79.95
CA GLN A 533 -16.17 -1.89 -81.34
C GLN A 533 -17.08 -3.09 -81.53
N PHE A 534 -17.73 -3.15 -82.69
CA PHE A 534 -18.56 -4.28 -83.11
C PHE A 534 -17.91 -4.93 -84.33
N PRO A 535 -17.03 -5.94 -84.16
CA PRO A 535 -16.15 -6.43 -85.23
C PRO A 535 -16.88 -6.92 -86.48
N LYS A 536 -18.02 -7.63 -86.30
CA LYS A 536 -18.81 -8.16 -87.43
C LYS A 536 -19.72 -7.12 -88.08
N SER A 537 -19.91 -5.94 -87.49
CA SER A 537 -20.78 -4.91 -88.06
C SER A 537 -20.21 -4.33 -89.37
N ILE A 538 -21.09 -3.82 -90.22
CA ILE A 538 -20.76 -3.13 -91.48
C ILE A 538 -21.06 -1.63 -91.36
N SER A 539 -20.40 -0.80 -92.17
CA SER A 539 -20.65 0.64 -92.18
C SER A 539 -22.07 0.92 -92.70
N ALA A 540 -22.81 1.78 -92.00
CA ALA A 540 -24.13 2.27 -92.40
C ALA A 540 -24.10 3.74 -92.86
N GLY A 541 -22.90 4.32 -93.03
CA GLY A 541 -22.68 5.72 -93.35
C GLY A 541 -22.25 6.54 -92.12
N GLY A 542 -21.33 7.49 -92.33
CA GLY A 542 -20.72 8.26 -91.23
C GLY A 542 -20.03 7.36 -90.20
N THR A 543 -20.25 7.62 -88.92
CA THR A 543 -19.76 6.81 -87.80
C THR A 543 -20.72 5.67 -87.41
N LEU A 544 -21.88 5.56 -88.06
CA LEU A 544 -22.88 4.56 -87.73
C LEU A 544 -22.48 3.19 -88.29
N ARG A 545 -22.66 2.17 -87.44
CA ARG A 545 -22.44 0.77 -87.78
C ARG A 545 -23.77 0.06 -87.79
N SER A 546 -23.90 -0.99 -88.59
CA SER A 546 -25.08 -1.85 -88.61
C SER A 546 -24.69 -3.33 -88.57
N ILE A 547 -25.51 -4.13 -87.92
CA ILE A 547 -25.41 -5.59 -87.92
C ILE A 547 -26.75 -6.17 -88.34
N THR A 548 -26.71 -7.14 -89.26
CA THR A 548 -27.90 -7.77 -89.83
C THR A 548 -27.81 -9.29 -89.77
N CYS A 549 -28.85 -9.99 -90.23
CA CYS A 549 -28.80 -11.45 -90.41
C CYS A 549 -27.62 -11.93 -91.28
N LYS A 550 -27.13 -11.12 -92.22
CA LYS A 550 -25.93 -11.48 -93.02
C LYS A 550 -24.64 -11.53 -92.18
N GLN A 551 -24.64 -10.88 -91.03
CA GLN A 551 -23.56 -10.87 -90.05
C GLN A 551 -23.83 -11.83 -88.88
N PHE A 552 -24.83 -12.71 -89.01
CA PHE A 552 -25.22 -13.72 -88.03
C PHE A 552 -25.67 -13.12 -86.68
N VAL A 553 -26.47 -12.04 -86.73
CA VAL A 553 -26.98 -11.37 -85.53
C VAL A 553 -27.79 -12.31 -84.61
N GLU A 554 -28.34 -13.40 -85.16
CA GLU A 554 -29.02 -14.47 -84.42
C GLU A 554 -28.11 -15.28 -83.48
N LEU A 555 -26.78 -15.17 -83.62
CA LEU A 555 -25.79 -15.76 -82.71
C LEU A 555 -25.37 -14.79 -81.60
N GLY A 556 -25.94 -13.58 -81.56
CA GLY A 556 -25.55 -12.49 -80.68
C GLY A 556 -24.68 -11.45 -81.39
N ILE A 557 -24.23 -10.46 -80.65
CA ILE A 557 -23.40 -9.35 -81.19
C ILE A 557 -22.02 -9.39 -80.56
N ASP A 558 -21.00 -9.72 -81.35
CA ASP A 558 -19.60 -9.62 -80.92
C ASP A 558 -19.27 -8.15 -80.61
N THR A 559 -18.82 -7.92 -79.40
CA THR A 559 -18.44 -6.61 -78.88
C THR A 559 -17.02 -6.70 -78.35
N ARG A 560 -16.23 -5.67 -78.67
CA ARG A 560 -14.84 -5.56 -78.28
C ARG A 560 -14.57 -4.22 -77.63
N ILE A 561 -13.92 -4.23 -76.47
CA ILE A 561 -13.39 -3.03 -75.81
C ILE A 561 -11.87 -3.10 -75.90
N LYS A 562 -11.27 -2.17 -76.66
CA LYS A 562 -9.81 -2.08 -76.79
C LYS A 562 -9.37 -0.62 -76.69
N ASP A 563 -8.60 -0.36 -75.64
CA ASP A 563 -8.00 0.93 -75.37
C ASP A 563 -6.55 0.73 -74.90
N ALA A 564 -5.60 0.93 -75.80
CA ALA A 564 -4.18 0.71 -75.53
C ALA A 564 -3.56 1.78 -74.62
N VAL A 565 -4.22 2.92 -74.46
CA VAL A 565 -3.73 4.03 -73.64
C VAL A 565 -4.22 3.84 -72.21
N ASN A 566 -5.52 3.59 -72.05
CA ASN A 566 -6.18 3.70 -70.76
C ASN A 566 -6.42 2.37 -70.05
N LEU A 567 -6.46 1.21 -70.70
CA LEU A 567 -6.80 -0.05 -70.01
C LEU A 567 -5.55 -0.88 -69.68
N LYS A 568 -5.39 -1.18 -68.39
CA LYS A 568 -4.23 -1.87 -67.81
C LYS A 568 -4.66 -3.11 -67.03
N THR A 569 -3.72 -4.04 -66.82
CA THR A 569 -3.97 -5.23 -65.97
C THR A 569 -4.52 -4.82 -64.61
N GLY A 570 -5.59 -5.47 -64.17
CA GLY A 570 -6.27 -5.23 -62.90
C GLY A 570 -7.44 -4.24 -62.97
N ASP A 571 -7.59 -3.51 -64.08
CA ASP A 571 -8.74 -2.62 -64.27
C ASP A 571 -10.05 -3.43 -64.38
N THR A 572 -11.14 -2.91 -63.82
CA THR A 572 -12.47 -3.54 -63.88
C THR A 572 -13.38 -2.76 -64.82
N ILE A 573 -13.95 -3.45 -65.81
CA ILE A 573 -14.85 -2.89 -66.82
C ILE A 573 -16.29 -3.37 -66.55
N ARG A 574 -17.19 -2.42 -66.36
CA ARG A 574 -18.66 -2.65 -66.32
C ARG A 574 -19.29 -2.16 -67.60
N ARG A 575 -20.32 -2.86 -68.08
CA ARG A 575 -20.81 -2.77 -69.46
C ARG A 575 -22.30 -2.50 -69.46
N PHE A 576 -22.73 -1.43 -70.10
CA PHE A 576 -24.12 -0.98 -70.09
C PHE A 576 -24.71 -1.02 -71.50
N TRP A 577 -25.84 -1.69 -71.64
CA TRP A 577 -26.49 -1.97 -72.92
C TRP A 577 -27.94 -1.50 -72.92
N THR A 578 -28.27 -0.67 -73.90
CA THR A 578 -29.64 -0.22 -74.13
C THR A 578 -30.07 -0.52 -75.56
N LEU A 579 -31.10 -1.35 -75.74
CA LEU A 579 -31.72 -1.64 -77.03
C LEU A 579 -33.01 -0.83 -77.17
N TYR A 580 -33.09 -0.03 -78.21
CA TYR A 580 -34.27 0.71 -78.61
C TYR A 580 -34.99 0.01 -79.78
N GLY A 581 -36.30 0.21 -79.84
CA GLY A 581 -37.13 -0.23 -80.98
C GLY A 581 -36.86 0.53 -82.28
N GLU A 582 -37.68 0.28 -83.30
CA GLU A 582 -37.48 0.79 -84.65
C GLU A 582 -37.37 2.34 -84.71
N GLY A 583 -36.38 2.84 -85.46
CA GLY A 583 -36.16 4.26 -85.71
C GLY A 583 -34.87 4.81 -85.08
N LEU A 584 -34.15 5.66 -85.84
CA LEU A 584 -32.86 6.25 -85.41
C LEU A 584 -32.97 7.21 -84.23
N THR A 585 -34.16 7.69 -83.92
CA THR A 585 -34.46 8.60 -82.80
C THR A 585 -35.47 7.98 -81.83
N SER A 586 -35.63 6.66 -81.88
CA SER A 586 -36.54 5.95 -80.99
C SER A 586 -36.14 6.17 -79.53
N THR A 587 -37.14 6.45 -78.70
CA THR A 587 -37.02 6.52 -77.23
C THR A 587 -37.63 5.29 -76.55
N ASN A 588 -38.20 4.36 -77.34
CA ASN A 588 -38.79 3.14 -76.81
C ASN A 588 -37.71 2.12 -76.47
N LYS A 589 -37.32 2.05 -75.20
CA LYS A 589 -36.34 1.08 -74.68
C LYS A 589 -36.98 -0.29 -74.54
N LEU A 590 -36.45 -1.26 -75.28
CA LEU A 590 -36.84 -2.67 -75.23
C LEU A 590 -35.97 -3.45 -74.24
N VAL A 591 -34.71 -3.04 -74.07
CA VAL A 591 -33.76 -3.57 -73.08
C VAL A 591 -32.94 -2.41 -72.52
N GLU A 592 -32.72 -2.38 -71.22
CA GLU A 592 -31.77 -1.49 -70.53
C GLU A 592 -31.18 -2.26 -69.36
N ALA A 593 -29.91 -2.65 -69.45
CA ALA A 593 -29.27 -3.51 -68.46
C ALA A 593 -27.74 -3.38 -68.44
N GLU A 594 -27.15 -3.73 -67.31
CA GLU A 594 -25.72 -4.04 -67.21
C GLU A 594 -25.46 -5.48 -67.67
N ILE A 595 -24.42 -5.69 -68.48
CA ILE A 595 -23.96 -7.02 -68.89
C ILE A 595 -23.00 -7.55 -67.82
N LEU A 596 -23.47 -8.53 -67.05
CA LEU A 596 -22.74 -9.18 -65.97
C LEU A 596 -22.07 -10.49 -66.43
N PRO A 597 -21.00 -10.93 -65.74
CA PRO A 597 -20.27 -10.23 -64.67
C PRO A 597 -19.38 -9.08 -65.21
N PRO A 598 -18.85 -8.17 -64.38
CA PRO A 598 -17.81 -7.24 -64.80
C PRO A 598 -16.57 -7.97 -65.36
N ILE A 599 -15.86 -7.35 -66.30
CA ILE A 599 -14.61 -7.90 -66.84
C ILE A 599 -13.45 -7.35 -66.00
N VAL A 600 -12.55 -8.22 -65.55
CA VAL A 600 -11.27 -7.80 -64.99
C VAL A 600 -10.21 -7.94 -66.08
N VAL A 601 -9.56 -6.84 -66.44
CA VAL A 601 -8.52 -6.81 -67.47
C VAL A 601 -7.33 -7.63 -67.00
N VAL A 602 -7.06 -8.74 -67.66
CA VAL A 602 -5.99 -9.67 -67.24
C VAL A 602 -4.63 -9.23 -67.79
N ASN A 603 -4.60 -8.64 -68.99
CA ASN A 603 -3.37 -8.23 -69.66
C ASN A 603 -3.45 -6.76 -70.13
N ASP A 604 -2.33 -6.06 -70.08
CA ASP A 604 -2.24 -4.66 -70.50
C ASP A 604 -2.54 -4.50 -72.00
N HIS A 605 -3.52 -3.64 -72.32
CA HIS A 605 -3.94 -3.38 -73.71
C HIS A 605 -2.89 -2.67 -74.57
N SER A 606 -1.86 -2.09 -73.96
CA SER A 606 -0.71 -1.48 -74.66
C SER A 606 0.23 -2.53 -75.26
N LEU A 607 0.14 -3.79 -74.85
CA LEU A 607 0.98 -4.85 -75.39
C LEU A 607 0.69 -5.07 -76.90
N PRO A 608 1.73 -5.06 -77.76
CA PRO A 608 1.55 -5.33 -79.18
C PRO A 608 0.85 -6.68 -79.42
N GLY A 609 -0.23 -6.68 -80.19
CA GLY A 609 -1.01 -7.88 -80.49
C GLY A 609 -2.16 -8.21 -79.52
N HIS A 610 -2.42 -7.40 -78.48
CA HIS A 610 -3.58 -7.60 -77.60
C HIS A 610 -4.91 -7.49 -78.38
N ASN A 611 -5.80 -8.47 -78.25
CA ASN A 611 -7.07 -8.50 -78.98
C ASN A 611 -8.16 -7.60 -78.36
N GLY A 612 -7.91 -7.04 -77.17
CA GLY A 612 -8.92 -6.33 -76.38
C GLY A 612 -9.83 -7.29 -75.63
N GLU A 613 -10.73 -6.74 -74.82
CA GLU A 613 -11.74 -7.52 -74.11
C GLU A 613 -12.91 -7.81 -75.05
N GLU A 614 -13.00 -9.07 -75.51
CA GLU A 614 -14.04 -9.54 -76.44
C GLU A 614 -15.13 -10.33 -75.70
N PHE A 615 -16.38 -10.04 -76.01
CA PHE A 615 -17.53 -10.78 -75.50
C PHE A 615 -18.69 -10.75 -76.50
N ILE A 616 -19.63 -11.66 -76.33
CA ILE A 616 -20.84 -11.73 -77.16
C ILE A 616 -22.02 -11.24 -76.33
N ALA A 617 -22.72 -10.22 -76.81
CA ALA A 617 -24.02 -9.83 -76.26
C ALA A 617 -25.04 -10.92 -76.65
N ASP A 618 -25.55 -11.62 -75.64
CA ASP A 618 -26.49 -12.73 -75.81
C ASP A 618 -27.69 -12.33 -76.67
N PHE A 619 -28.02 -13.19 -77.64
CA PHE A 619 -29.07 -12.90 -78.60
C PHE A 619 -30.44 -12.80 -77.93
N ALA A 620 -30.83 -13.79 -77.13
CA ALA A 620 -32.16 -13.86 -76.56
C ALA A 620 -32.44 -12.64 -75.64
N THR A 621 -31.43 -12.25 -74.87
CA THR A 621 -31.56 -11.19 -73.86
C THR A 621 -31.41 -9.79 -74.46
N TYR A 622 -30.38 -9.56 -75.27
CA TYR A 622 -29.94 -8.20 -75.63
C TYR A 622 -30.28 -7.78 -77.07
N VAL A 623 -30.81 -8.70 -77.89
CA VAL A 623 -30.95 -8.49 -79.35
C VAL A 623 -32.34 -8.92 -79.87
N GLN A 624 -32.82 -10.09 -79.48
CA GLN A 624 -34.09 -10.69 -79.92
C GLN A 624 -35.34 -9.82 -79.68
N PRO A 625 -35.43 -8.95 -78.66
CA PRO A 625 -36.61 -8.11 -78.47
C PRO A 625 -36.90 -7.14 -79.63
N ALA A 626 -35.90 -6.74 -80.41
CA ALA A 626 -36.09 -5.89 -81.59
C ALA A 626 -36.07 -6.71 -82.88
N ILE A 627 -36.92 -6.36 -83.86
CA ILE A 627 -36.76 -6.82 -85.26
C ILE A 627 -35.89 -5.81 -86.02
N LEU A 628 -36.16 -4.52 -85.83
CA LEU A 628 -35.34 -3.40 -86.26
C LEU A 628 -35.12 -2.53 -85.01
N GLY A 629 -33.88 -2.14 -84.73
CA GLY A 629 -33.56 -1.41 -83.52
C GLY A 629 -32.23 -0.69 -83.55
N ARG A 630 -31.95 0.05 -82.48
CA ARG A 630 -30.70 0.76 -82.22
C ARG A 630 -30.18 0.34 -80.86
N VAL A 631 -28.91 -0.04 -80.79
CA VAL A 631 -28.19 -0.27 -79.53
C VAL A 631 -27.39 0.98 -79.21
N GLU A 632 -27.47 1.41 -77.95
CA GLU A 632 -26.51 2.29 -77.32
C GLU A 632 -25.72 1.49 -76.29
N PHE A 633 -24.40 1.45 -76.46
CA PHE A 633 -23.51 0.73 -75.57
C PHE A 633 -22.42 1.66 -75.05
N TYR A 634 -22.22 1.67 -73.74
CA TYR A 634 -21.08 2.31 -73.10
C TYR A 634 -20.54 1.43 -71.98
N TYR A 635 -19.33 1.72 -71.52
CA TYR A 635 -18.71 1.02 -70.41
C TYR A 635 -18.10 1.99 -69.41
N THR A 636 -17.96 1.55 -68.16
CA THR A 636 -17.23 2.28 -67.12
C THR A 636 -16.02 1.47 -66.70
N VAL A 637 -14.93 2.15 -66.37
CA VAL A 637 -13.69 1.56 -65.88
C VAL A 637 -13.47 1.98 -64.44
N LEU A 638 -13.14 1.03 -63.58
CA LEU A 638 -12.51 1.25 -62.29
C LEU A 638 -11.06 0.78 -62.41
N LYS A 639 -10.10 1.66 -62.12
CA LYS A 639 -8.69 1.31 -62.16
C LYS A 639 -8.33 0.28 -61.09
N ALA A 640 -7.23 -0.42 -61.30
CA ALA A 640 -6.68 -1.36 -60.33
C ALA A 640 -6.37 -0.72 -58.95
N ASP A 641 -6.22 0.60 -58.88
CA ASP A 641 -6.08 1.36 -57.62
C ASP A 641 -7.36 1.37 -56.77
N GLY A 642 -8.50 0.90 -57.31
CA GLY A 642 -9.79 0.82 -56.62
C GLY A 642 -10.53 2.15 -56.49
N VAL A 643 -9.97 3.24 -57.03
CA VAL A 643 -10.42 4.62 -56.75
C VAL A 643 -10.63 5.41 -58.03
N THR A 644 -9.71 5.35 -59.00
CA THR A 644 -9.79 6.10 -60.26
C THR A 644 -10.85 5.50 -61.19
N ARG A 645 -11.78 6.33 -61.69
CA ARG A 645 -12.93 5.90 -62.51
C ARG A 645 -13.04 6.67 -63.82
N GLY A 646 -13.66 6.07 -64.83
CA GLY A 646 -14.01 6.77 -66.08
C GLY A 646 -15.16 6.11 -66.81
N THR A 647 -15.85 6.90 -67.66
CA THR A 647 -16.98 6.43 -68.49
C THR A 647 -16.70 6.67 -69.97
N SER A 648 -16.90 5.65 -70.81
CA SER A 648 -16.76 5.79 -72.26
C SER A 648 -17.95 6.55 -72.85
N LEU A 649 -17.74 7.26 -73.96
CA LEU A 649 -18.86 7.75 -74.76
C LEU A 649 -19.70 6.57 -75.33
N PRO A 650 -21.03 6.72 -75.49
CA PRO A 650 -21.87 5.67 -76.03
C PRO A 650 -21.59 5.42 -77.52
N THR A 651 -21.45 4.14 -77.87
CA THR A 651 -21.33 3.67 -79.25
C THR A 651 -22.70 3.23 -79.76
N ILE A 652 -23.08 3.72 -80.94
CA ILE A 652 -24.38 3.44 -81.56
C ILE A 652 -24.25 2.34 -82.62
N LEU A 653 -25.09 1.30 -82.53
CA LEU A 653 -25.16 0.21 -83.49
C LEU A 653 -26.61 -0.01 -83.95
N LEU A 654 -26.83 -0.06 -85.26
CA LEU A 654 -28.13 -0.42 -85.84
C LEU A 654 -28.25 -1.94 -85.94
N VAL A 655 -29.38 -2.48 -85.50
CA VAL A 655 -29.64 -3.91 -85.45
C VAL A 655 -30.83 -4.23 -86.34
N SER A 656 -30.66 -5.17 -87.27
CA SER A 656 -31.75 -5.69 -88.10
C SER A 656 -31.77 -7.21 -88.12
N ARG A 657 -32.88 -7.80 -87.70
CA ARG A 657 -33.17 -9.21 -87.88
C ARG A 657 -34.02 -9.51 -89.11
N ARG A 658 -34.30 -8.50 -89.94
CA ARG A 658 -35.06 -8.66 -91.18
C ARG A 658 -34.13 -8.92 -92.36
N ASN A 659 -34.34 -10.04 -93.04
CA ASN A 659 -33.67 -10.38 -94.30
C ASN A 659 -34.22 -9.57 -95.48
N ALA A 660 -33.48 -9.58 -96.60
CA ALA A 660 -33.91 -8.93 -97.84
C ALA A 660 -35.20 -9.53 -98.42
N ASP A 661 -35.48 -10.81 -98.14
CA ASP A 661 -36.70 -11.52 -98.51
C ASP A 661 -37.84 -11.37 -97.47
N THR A 662 -37.68 -10.46 -96.50
CA THR A 662 -38.59 -10.15 -95.39
C THR A 662 -38.70 -11.21 -94.28
N THR A 663 -37.99 -12.34 -94.39
CA THR A 663 -37.91 -13.32 -93.30
C THR A 663 -37.14 -12.76 -92.09
N ILE A 664 -37.35 -13.35 -90.90
CA ILE A 664 -36.71 -12.90 -89.65
C ILE A 664 -35.71 -13.95 -89.18
N CYS A 665 -34.43 -13.57 -89.01
CA CYS A 665 -33.42 -14.47 -88.44
C CYS A 665 -33.53 -14.55 -86.91
N GLY A 666 -33.24 -15.74 -86.37
CA GLY A 666 -33.37 -16.02 -84.94
C GLY A 666 -34.81 -15.93 -84.41
N ALA A 667 -35.81 -16.14 -85.28
CA ALA A 667 -37.17 -16.43 -84.83
C ALA A 667 -37.18 -17.85 -84.22
N LEU A 668 -37.90 -18.04 -83.10
CA LEU A 668 -38.15 -19.38 -82.59
C LEU A 668 -38.87 -20.20 -83.68
N PRO A 669 -38.58 -21.51 -83.85
CA PRO A 669 -39.40 -22.36 -84.69
C PRO A 669 -40.84 -22.23 -84.20
N THR A 670 -41.73 -21.86 -85.11
CA THR A 670 -43.18 -21.85 -84.86
C THR A 670 -43.59 -23.30 -84.57
N PRO A 671 -44.39 -23.58 -83.53
CA PRO A 671 -44.85 -24.93 -83.24
C PRO A 671 -45.65 -25.54 -84.39
#